data_AF-A0A5V3S653-F1
#
_entry.id   AF-A0A5V3S653-F1
#
_cell.length_a   1.000
_cell.length_b   1.000
_cell.length_c   1.000
_cell.angle_alpha   90.00
_cell.angle_beta   90.00
_cell.angle_gamma   90.00
#
_symmetry.space_group_name_H-M   'P 1'
#
loop_
_entity.id
_entity.type
_entity.pdbx_description
1 polymer ?
#
loop_
_entity_poly.entity_id
_entity_poly.type
_entity_poly.pdbx_seq_one_letter_code
_entity_poly.pdbx_strand_id
1 'polypeptide(L)'
;ELHEAYTRLEETCHVKLITQENNLAHVISVAGRIHNAVLSLERRNKPKEAQTTFEQEMVKFITTLRNLLAEKCELSPGTTLGSILEMFRDQLGAFEVNGDAAERIISITRNVFSFNPKMYVNEEGLKRIRMRNSEGDITRTELYYEVENDANDTNPTLHDLFQLVSVILSACSDITNRHFKRWVKNGGQDNSSSQNTPLGQFVDAANNVAGVVRHIFDRTTDKNLLIDHFYTYLQPKTVFTMTPIAELNYVNRGAERTIILAFEMDLVQELPEAMLLRLLTGTHNKVIGLSATSGFSHTKNGNFNRRFLARYSRDLGYRIVEREKADIDTLKALRGLRASIRKVDFRVFDDEQMELTDICQNSETFRKVYNDLFKALKEPLEYALKNNYKRRQYCRELEALLLAAYEGKNSLILSLSGTFKRAFISAWRTHKTTWRKQYGMHSRCDEKTDNDKKHDQILTFTPFKGRHTVHLVFFDSPLANVEDIRQETYLQNSNTVLVFMSSYKSAGTGLNYFVKYHDGDINDVNAPRLDVDFERLVLINSSFYSEVKDNSGNLNTLPNYVTVLKHYADDDITVHKLADINVNFAHGENYRLLMAEHDMSLFKVVVQAVGRVERRDTLLKTEIFLPRDVFRNVAFQFAALSEDGANEVISESMSLLNHRLMKECEKLSQSQSFSDAEQRHAFEQAILENGRRIDAVHKRVLKTDWINQVRAGNLEYLELCNLFRDSDSFTDPLRWLEKLQANSLYVANRQMQSIHHALFIDRQQGNQTILLCHKRDPDGLVHRDYSALSDFAGGAREYRPELTLFPQYRNDVDFTPGNLVGELIRECDNIQETAFKKWVPNPRLVPLLKGNVGEYLFDKVLKSYGVTPLSDQQVFERLEPLVYEFFDRFIEVGDDLLCIDVKRWATQLDDLTRAEETLEKSNNKIRQIRNITSQKADTEGQKQLQAVLAGRYERIRFVYLNVAYSQNPNNLMWQDNVDHTIHYLNLLQTDYQYYQPKNRESGRAQENSKLSMTLDINPMLLTLLGVEKLPTKGKVS
;
A
#
# COMPACT_ATOMS: atom_id res chain seq x y z
N GLU A 1 6.32 4.43 -25.31
CA GLU A 1 5.15 5.29 -24.99
C GLU A 1 5.56 6.33 -23.95
N LEU A 2 4.82 7.44 -23.74
CA LEU A 2 5.26 8.53 -22.84
C LEU A 2 5.50 8.08 -21.39
N HIS A 3 4.60 7.26 -20.83
CA HIS A 3 4.70 6.76 -19.45
C HIS A 3 5.96 5.90 -19.25
N GLU A 4 6.25 5.00 -20.20
CA GLU A 4 7.46 4.17 -20.18
C GLU A 4 8.73 5.01 -20.30
N ALA A 5 8.71 6.07 -21.12
CA ALA A 5 9.82 7.00 -21.20
C ALA A 5 10.04 7.72 -19.86
N TYR A 6 8.97 8.19 -19.20
CA TYR A 6 9.05 8.80 -17.88
C TYR A 6 9.68 7.83 -16.86
N THR A 7 9.21 6.59 -16.77
CA THR A 7 9.76 5.58 -15.84
C THR A 7 11.24 5.32 -16.09
N ARG A 8 11.67 5.18 -17.35
CA ARG A 8 13.10 4.99 -17.69
C ARG A 8 13.95 6.18 -17.29
N LEU A 9 13.47 7.41 -17.48
CA LEU A 9 14.20 8.60 -17.04
C LEU A 9 14.23 8.70 -15.51
N GLU A 10 13.13 8.38 -14.84
CA GLU A 10 13.06 8.33 -13.37
C GLU A 10 14.10 7.37 -12.81
N GLU A 11 14.18 6.15 -13.34
CA GLU A 11 15.22 5.17 -12.96
C GLU A 11 16.65 5.73 -13.10
N THR A 12 16.92 6.55 -14.13
CA THR A 12 18.24 7.19 -14.30
C THR A 12 18.51 8.35 -13.34
N CYS A 13 17.47 8.93 -12.75
CA CYS A 13 17.58 10.01 -11.76
C CYS A 13 17.93 9.48 -10.35
N HIS A 14 17.86 8.16 -10.14
CA HIS A 14 18.14 7.50 -8.88
C HIS A 14 19.52 6.83 -8.90
N VAL A 15 20.38 7.18 -7.94
CA VAL A 15 21.67 6.53 -7.74
C VAL A 15 21.65 5.74 -6.43
N LYS A 16 21.76 4.41 -6.53
CA LYS A 16 21.92 3.55 -5.35
C LYS A 16 23.33 3.69 -4.80
N LEU A 17 23.47 4.21 -3.58
CA LEU A 17 24.75 4.39 -2.89
C LEU A 17 25.08 3.18 -2.01
N ILE A 18 24.08 2.63 -1.32
CA ILE A 18 24.17 1.38 -0.56
C ILE A 18 22.98 0.48 -0.95
N THR A 19 23.28 -0.78 -1.23
CA THR A 19 22.31 -1.82 -1.65
C THR A 19 22.15 -2.87 -0.55
N GLN A 20 21.14 -3.73 -0.66
CA GLN A 20 20.92 -4.85 0.27
C GLN A 20 22.12 -5.81 0.38
N GLU A 21 22.93 -5.89 -0.67
CA GLU A 21 24.11 -6.75 -0.73
C GLU A 21 25.34 -6.11 -0.05
N ASN A 22 25.36 -4.78 0.06
CA ASN A 22 26.45 -4.03 0.68
C ASN A 22 26.10 -3.73 2.15
N ASN A 23 26.76 -4.44 3.07
CA ASN A 23 26.51 -4.23 4.49
C ASN A 23 27.06 -2.88 4.97
N LEU A 24 26.17 -1.91 5.28
CA LEU A 24 26.55 -0.62 5.87
C LEU A 24 27.48 -0.78 7.08
N ALA A 25 27.25 -1.80 7.91
CA ALA A 25 28.10 -2.06 9.07
C ALA A 25 29.57 -2.24 8.67
N HIS A 26 29.86 -2.83 7.50
CA HIS A 26 31.23 -2.98 7.01
C HIS A 26 31.83 -1.64 6.60
N VAL A 27 31.04 -0.77 5.96
CA VAL A 27 31.49 0.60 5.59
C VAL A 27 31.90 1.36 6.85
N ILE A 28 31.09 1.31 7.91
CA ILE A 28 31.35 1.98 9.19
C ILE A 28 32.52 1.32 9.93
N SER A 29 32.62 -0.01 9.92
CA SER A 29 33.72 -0.76 10.53
C SER A 29 35.08 -0.39 9.92
N VAL A 30 35.17 -0.25 8.59
CA VAL A 30 36.40 0.21 7.92
C VAL A 30 36.72 1.65 8.29
N ALA A 31 35.72 2.55 8.36
CA ALA A 31 35.92 3.92 8.84
C ALA A 31 36.42 3.94 10.29
N GLY A 32 35.91 3.06 11.15
CA GLY A 32 36.36 2.84 12.53
C GLY A 32 37.83 2.40 12.62
N ARG A 33 38.28 1.50 11.72
CA ARG A 33 39.70 1.09 11.64
C ARG A 33 40.61 2.27 11.29
N ILE A 34 40.19 3.12 10.35
CA ILE A 34 40.93 4.35 9.99
C ILE A 34 40.96 5.32 11.18
N HIS A 35 39.82 5.50 11.87
CA HIS A 35 39.73 6.35 13.05
C HIS A 35 40.70 5.91 14.17
N ASN A 36 40.77 4.60 14.45
CA ASN A 36 41.69 4.05 15.46
C ASN A 36 43.16 4.21 15.05
N ALA A 37 43.48 4.09 13.76
CA ALA A 37 44.83 4.36 13.26
C ALA A 37 45.22 5.84 13.48
N VAL A 38 44.30 6.78 13.21
CA VAL A 38 44.51 8.22 13.46
C VAL A 38 44.66 8.51 14.95
N LEU A 39 43.82 7.94 15.82
CA LEU A 39 43.97 8.08 17.28
C LEU A 39 45.33 7.58 17.78
N SER A 40 45.84 6.49 17.22
CA SER A 40 47.18 5.97 17.54
C SER A 40 48.30 6.94 17.15
N LEU A 41 48.17 7.62 16.00
CA LEU A 41 49.10 8.66 15.57
C LEU A 41 49.04 9.89 16.48
N GLU A 42 47.83 10.34 16.83
CA GLU A 42 47.58 11.45 17.75
C GLU A 42 48.19 11.17 19.14
N ARG A 43 47.97 9.97 19.70
CA ARG A 43 48.57 9.55 20.98
C ARG A 43 50.11 9.50 20.95
N ARG A 44 50.71 9.24 19.80
CA ARG A 44 52.17 9.20 19.61
C ARG A 44 52.78 10.58 19.34
N ASN A 45 51.96 11.64 19.25
CA ASN A 45 52.39 13.00 18.89
C ASN A 45 53.27 13.04 17.62
N LYS A 46 52.95 12.20 16.63
CA LYS A 46 53.76 12.10 15.39
C LYS A 46 53.55 13.37 14.54
N PRO A 47 54.59 14.21 14.32
CA PRO A 47 54.45 15.47 13.59
C PRO A 47 54.09 15.23 12.12
N LYS A 48 53.38 16.19 11.49
CA LYS A 48 52.83 16.05 10.14
C LYS A 48 53.91 15.77 9.09
N GLU A 49 55.10 16.34 9.28
CA GLU A 49 56.27 16.18 8.43
C GLU A 49 56.84 14.75 8.48
N ALA A 50 56.60 14.02 9.58
CA ALA A 50 57.03 12.63 9.76
C ALA A 50 55.95 11.61 9.33
N GLN A 51 54.74 12.07 9.00
CA GLN A 51 53.66 11.20 8.53
C GLN A 51 53.86 10.86 7.05
N THR A 52 53.66 9.59 6.70
CA THR A 52 53.62 9.15 5.29
C THR A 52 52.43 9.81 4.58
N THR A 53 52.49 9.92 3.25
CA THR A 53 51.36 10.43 2.44
C THR A 53 50.06 9.68 2.72
N PHE A 54 50.16 8.37 3.00
CA PHE A 54 49.02 7.54 3.37
C PHE A 54 48.43 7.90 4.74
N GLU A 55 49.28 8.11 5.76
CA GLU A 55 48.86 8.58 7.08
C GLU A 55 48.23 9.98 7.01
N GLN A 56 48.75 10.86 6.17
CA GLN A 56 48.19 12.20 5.96
C GLN A 56 46.77 12.16 5.36
N GLU A 57 46.50 11.25 4.42
CA GLU A 57 45.15 11.06 3.86
C GLU A 57 44.18 10.47 4.90
N MET A 58 44.63 9.54 5.75
CA MET A 58 43.83 9.02 6.87
C MET A 58 43.45 10.13 7.86
N VAL A 59 44.44 10.95 8.26
CA VAL A 59 44.21 12.10 9.15
C VAL A 59 43.26 13.09 8.51
N LYS A 60 43.42 13.39 7.22
CA LYS A 60 42.52 14.27 6.46
C LYS A 60 41.09 13.73 6.47
N PHE A 61 40.89 12.46 6.12
CA PHE A 61 39.57 11.83 6.11
C PHE A 61 38.86 11.93 7.47
N ILE A 62 39.54 11.58 8.56
CA ILE A 62 38.97 11.64 9.91
C ILE A 62 38.73 13.07 10.37
N THR A 63 39.61 14.01 10.03
CA THR A 63 39.42 15.44 10.34
C THR A 63 38.18 15.98 9.62
N THR A 64 37.97 15.62 8.36
CA THR A 64 36.76 15.97 7.62
C THR A 64 35.50 15.41 8.29
N LEU A 65 35.50 14.14 8.72
CA LEU A 65 34.35 13.57 9.45
C LEU A 65 34.05 14.34 10.75
N ARG A 66 35.08 14.64 11.54
CA ARG A 66 34.93 15.37 12.81
C ARG A 66 34.37 16.78 12.59
N ASN A 67 34.88 17.51 11.59
CA ASN A 67 34.42 18.86 11.28
C ASN A 67 32.98 18.86 10.77
N LEU A 68 32.65 17.97 9.82
CA LEU A 68 31.29 17.88 9.28
C LEU A 68 30.27 17.47 10.35
N LEU A 69 30.59 16.53 11.24
CA LEU A 69 29.71 16.19 12.37
C LEU A 69 29.49 17.38 13.31
N ALA A 70 30.53 18.16 13.60
CA ALA A 70 30.42 19.30 14.50
C ALA A 70 29.62 20.46 13.88
N GLU A 71 29.80 20.73 12.58
CA GLU A 71 29.19 21.88 11.90
C GLU A 71 27.81 21.58 11.29
N LYS A 72 27.59 20.34 10.84
CA LYS A 72 26.46 19.98 9.98
C LYS A 72 25.53 18.94 10.59
N CYS A 73 25.76 18.44 11.80
CA CYS A 73 24.91 17.44 12.46
C CYS A 73 24.47 17.89 13.87
N GLU A 74 23.43 17.24 14.40
CA GLU A 74 22.87 17.41 15.74
C GLU A 74 22.73 16.02 16.38
N LEU A 75 23.81 15.55 17.02
CA LEU A 75 23.86 14.22 17.64
C LEU A 75 23.18 14.22 19.02
N SER A 76 22.64 13.07 19.42
CA SER A 76 22.07 12.84 20.73
C SER A 76 23.09 13.12 21.86
N PRO A 77 22.65 13.59 23.03
CA PRO A 77 23.53 13.86 24.16
C PRO A 77 24.42 12.65 24.50
N GLY A 78 25.73 12.88 24.66
CA GLY A 78 26.70 11.82 24.95
C GLY A 78 27.19 11.00 23.74
N THR A 79 26.59 11.20 22.56
CA THR A 79 27.01 10.51 21.33
C THR A 79 28.15 11.25 20.63
N THR A 80 29.20 10.52 20.22
CA THR A 80 30.38 11.05 19.52
C THR A 80 30.73 10.20 18.31
N LEU A 81 31.58 10.70 17.41
CA LEU A 81 32.13 9.89 16.31
C LEU A 81 32.75 8.58 16.81
N GLY A 82 33.51 8.66 17.91
CA GLY A 82 34.14 7.49 18.52
C GLY A 82 33.15 6.47 19.04
N SER A 83 32.09 6.91 19.73
CA SER A 83 31.11 6.00 20.33
C SER A 83 30.31 5.22 19.28
N ILE A 84 29.91 5.87 18.18
CA ILE A 84 29.22 5.17 17.09
C ILE A 84 30.20 4.24 16.36
N LEU A 85 31.39 4.71 15.96
CA LEU A 85 32.36 3.86 15.24
C LEU A 85 32.82 2.64 16.06
N GLU A 86 32.91 2.76 17.38
CA GLU A 86 33.27 1.66 18.27
C GLU A 86 32.19 0.57 18.32
N MET A 87 30.91 0.94 18.22
CA MET A 87 29.80 -0.03 18.15
C MET A 87 29.95 -0.98 16.95
N PHE A 88 30.41 -0.47 15.80
CA PHE A 88 30.62 -1.24 14.57
C PHE A 88 32.02 -1.86 14.47
N ARG A 89 32.83 -1.82 15.55
CA ARG A 89 34.19 -2.37 15.54
C ARG A 89 34.14 -3.89 15.37
N ASP A 90 34.83 -4.39 14.36
CA ASP A 90 34.87 -5.82 14.00
C ASP A 90 33.50 -6.43 13.61
N GLN A 91 32.50 -5.59 13.31
CA GLN A 91 31.18 -6.03 12.90
C GLN A 91 31.19 -6.64 11.49
N LEU A 92 30.77 -7.90 11.41
CA LEU A 92 30.59 -8.64 10.16
C LEU A 92 29.09 -8.89 9.84
N GLY A 93 28.21 -8.77 10.83
CA GLY A 93 26.78 -9.07 10.74
C GLY A 93 25.90 -7.89 10.31
N ALA A 94 24.63 -8.19 10.02
CA ALA A 94 23.61 -7.24 9.60
C ALA A 94 22.87 -6.62 10.81
N PHE A 95 22.02 -5.63 10.56
CA PHE A 95 21.11 -5.11 11.58
C PHE A 95 20.05 -6.16 11.89
N GLU A 96 19.76 -6.36 13.17
CA GLU A 96 18.75 -7.30 13.60
C GLU A 96 17.69 -6.63 14.48
N VAL A 97 16.48 -7.16 14.41
CA VAL A 97 15.33 -6.65 15.15
C VAL A 97 14.53 -7.82 15.69
N ASN A 98 14.09 -7.71 16.94
CA ASN A 98 13.12 -8.64 17.50
C ASN A 98 11.80 -8.57 16.68
N GLY A 99 11.26 -9.73 16.29
CA GLY A 99 10.03 -9.85 15.52
C GLY A 99 8.87 -9.05 16.10
N ASP A 100 8.79 -8.93 17.43
CA ASP A 100 7.76 -8.16 18.12
C ASP A 100 7.88 -6.63 17.91
N ALA A 101 9.07 -6.12 17.55
CA ALA A 101 9.34 -4.70 17.28
C ALA A 101 9.51 -4.38 15.78
N ALA A 102 9.56 -5.41 14.93
CA ALA A 102 9.93 -5.29 13.53
C ALA A 102 8.97 -4.46 12.68
N GLU A 103 7.66 -4.71 12.80
CA GLU A 103 6.64 -3.97 12.04
C GLU A 103 6.80 -2.46 12.25
N ARG A 104 7.01 -2.05 13.51
CA ARG A 104 7.20 -0.66 13.93
C ARG A 104 8.48 -0.06 13.38
N ILE A 105 9.62 -0.72 13.56
CA ILE A 105 10.91 -0.22 13.08
C ILE A 105 10.90 -0.10 11.56
N ILE A 106 10.50 -1.15 10.85
CA ILE A 106 10.43 -1.15 9.37
C ILE A 106 9.56 0.00 8.88
N SER A 107 8.40 0.23 9.50
CA SER A 107 7.47 1.31 9.13
C SER A 107 8.09 2.72 9.26
N ILE A 108 8.78 3.01 10.38
CA ILE A 108 9.45 4.31 10.60
C ILE A 108 10.60 4.51 9.62
N THR A 109 11.36 3.45 9.34
CA THR A 109 12.60 3.53 8.55
C THR A 109 12.39 3.40 7.05
N ARG A 110 11.14 3.44 6.57
CA ARG A 110 10.82 3.23 5.15
C ARG A 110 10.84 4.55 4.38
N ASN A 111 11.75 4.67 3.41
CA ASN A 111 11.92 5.85 2.55
C ASN A 111 12.07 7.17 3.34
N VAL A 112 12.93 7.18 4.36
CA VAL A 112 13.24 8.38 5.15
C VAL A 112 13.99 9.38 4.27
N PHE A 113 13.33 10.48 3.92
CA PHE A 113 13.95 11.56 3.16
C PHE A 113 14.81 12.44 4.05
N SER A 114 16.00 12.74 3.56
CA SER A 114 16.92 13.71 4.12
C SER A 114 17.20 14.79 3.09
N PHE A 115 17.01 16.03 3.51
CA PHE A 115 17.32 17.21 2.71
C PHE A 115 18.78 17.64 2.84
N ASN A 116 19.27 17.55 4.08
CA ASN A 116 20.64 17.75 4.50
C ASN A 116 20.86 16.87 5.75
N PRO A 117 22.09 16.79 6.27
CA PRO A 117 22.40 15.94 7.42
C PRO A 117 21.71 16.32 8.73
N LYS A 118 20.88 17.36 8.80
CA LYS A 118 20.12 17.75 10.01
C LYS A 118 18.62 17.53 9.90
N MET A 119 18.09 17.50 8.67
CA MET A 119 16.65 17.55 8.43
C MET A 119 16.19 16.25 7.79
N TYR A 120 15.43 15.50 8.56
CA TYR A 120 14.83 14.23 8.18
C TYR A 120 13.32 14.31 8.27
N VAL A 121 12.65 13.67 7.34
CA VAL A 121 11.26 13.29 7.50
C VAL A 121 11.13 12.30 8.66
N ASN A 122 10.09 12.46 9.50
CA ASN A 122 9.82 11.59 10.65
C ASN A 122 10.98 11.55 11.68
N GLU A 123 11.66 12.68 11.86
CA GLU A 123 12.84 12.83 12.71
C GLU A 123 12.63 12.28 14.14
N GLU A 124 11.49 12.58 14.77
CA GLU A 124 11.17 12.10 16.11
C GLU A 124 11.05 10.58 16.20
N GLY A 125 10.53 9.92 15.17
CA GLY A 125 10.50 8.45 15.11
C GLY A 125 11.91 7.85 15.07
N LEU A 126 12.85 8.49 14.37
CA LEU A 126 14.23 8.02 14.24
C LEU A 126 15.05 8.20 15.53
N LYS A 127 14.76 9.25 16.31
CA LYS A 127 15.38 9.48 17.61
C LYS A 127 14.98 8.43 18.65
N ARG A 128 13.81 7.79 18.47
CA ARG A 128 13.28 6.77 19.38
C ARG A 128 13.75 5.35 19.06
N ILE A 129 14.34 5.13 17.88
CA ILE A 129 14.95 3.84 17.53
C ILE A 129 16.41 3.89 17.95
N ARG A 130 16.80 3.02 18.88
CA ARG A 130 18.12 2.94 19.47
C ARG A 130 18.86 1.70 19.01
N MET A 131 20.18 1.75 19.14
CA MET A 131 21.09 0.72 18.65
C MET A 131 21.98 0.24 19.78
N ARG A 132 22.10 -1.08 19.92
CA ARG A 132 23.07 -1.70 20.83
C ARG A 132 23.67 -2.95 20.20
N ASN A 133 24.79 -3.41 20.75
CA ASN A 133 25.31 -4.72 20.38
C ASN A 133 24.43 -5.80 21.02
N SER A 134 24.14 -6.85 20.26
CA SER A 134 23.30 -7.96 20.73
C SER A 134 23.92 -8.65 21.95
N GLU A 135 23.09 -9.14 22.87
CA GLU A 135 23.56 -9.78 24.10
C GLU A 135 24.51 -10.96 23.81
N GLY A 136 25.78 -10.80 24.21
CA GLY A 136 26.81 -11.83 24.03
C GLY A 136 27.42 -11.94 22.61
N ASP A 137 26.97 -11.13 21.64
CA ASP A 137 27.52 -11.11 20.27
C ASP A 137 27.82 -9.68 19.79
N ILE A 138 29.10 -9.31 19.80
CA ILE A 138 29.58 -8.00 19.32
C ILE A 138 29.53 -7.85 17.79
N THR A 139 29.18 -8.91 17.05
CA THR A 139 29.18 -8.90 15.58
C THR A 139 27.83 -8.49 14.97
N ARG A 140 26.83 -8.22 15.81
CA ARG A 140 25.47 -7.84 15.39
C ARG A 140 24.98 -6.61 16.15
N THR A 141 24.23 -5.77 15.45
CA THR A 141 23.58 -4.58 16.03
C THR A 141 22.08 -4.82 16.10
N GLU A 142 21.55 -4.83 17.31
CA GLU A 142 20.12 -4.85 17.55
C GLU A 142 19.57 -3.43 17.40
N LEU A 143 18.55 -3.26 16.55
CA LEU A 143 17.70 -2.08 16.58
C LEU A 143 16.49 -2.39 17.46
N TYR A 144 16.27 -1.52 18.44
CA TYR A 144 15.13 -1.60 19.35
C TYR A 144 14.50 -0.22 19.49
N TYR A 145 13.23 -0.21 19.88
CA TYR A 145 12.54 1.05 20.19
C TYR A 145 12.72 1.35 21.67
N GLU A 146 12.99 2.60 22.02
CA GLU A 146 13.19 2.98 23.42
C GLU A 146 11.94 2.69 24.28
N VAL A 147 12.18 2.46 25.57
CA VAL A 147 11.11 2.28 26.57
C VAL A 147 10.67 3.64 27.09
N GLU A 148 9.36 3.85 27.21
CA GLU A 148 8.82 5.14 27.67
C GLU A 148 9.31 5.49 29.08
N ASN A 149 9.87 6.70 29.25
CA ASN A 149 10.44 7.24 30.50
C ASN A 149 11.75 6.58 30.96
N ASP A 150 12.44 5.80 30.12
CA ASP A 150 13.77 5.30 30.45
C ASP A 150 14.87 6.34 30.20
N ALA A 151 15.11 7.19 31.21
CA ALA A 151 16.18 8.19 31.15
C ALA A 151 17.60 7.61 31.23
N ASN A 152 17.76 6.31 31.51
CA ASN A 152 19.08 5.67 31.63
C ASN A 152 19.60 5.15 30.28
N ASP A 153 18.74 5.03 29.26
CA ASP A 153 19.18 4.61 27.94
C ASP A 153 19.90 5.76 27.22
N THR A 154 21.22 5.69 27.16
CA THR A 154 22.09 6.64 26.44
C THR A 154 22.63 6.08 25.13
N ASN A 155 22.08 4.97 24.62
CA ASN A 155 22.57 4.36 23.39
C ASN A 155 22.29 5.26 22.17
N PRO A 156 23.19 5.28 21.17
CA PRO A 156 22.99 6.00 19.92
C PRO A 156 21.68 5.66 19.23
N THR A 157 21.10 6.67 18.60
CA THR A 157 19.83 6.55 17.87
C THR A 157 20.08 6.28 16.38
N LEU A 158 19.03 5.84 15.69
CA LEU A 158 19.08 5.68 14.25
C LEU A 158 19.21 7.03 13.53
N HIS A 159 18.67 8.10 14.12
CA HIS A 159 18.93 9.47 13.68
C HIS A 159 20.43 9.78 13.68
N ASP A 160 21.15 9.46 14.76
CA ASP A 160 22.61 9.66 14.84
C ASP A 160 23.37 8.86 13.76
N LEU A 161 22.92 7.62 13.49
CA LEU A 161 23.50 6.80 12.44
C LEU A 161 23.35 7.45 11.06
N PHE A 162 22.16 7.93 10.71
CA PHE A 162 21.89 8.50 9.38
C PHE A 162 22.70 9.77 9.13
N GLN A 163 22.91 10.57 10.19
CA GLN A 163 23.78 11.74 10.15
C GLN A 163 25.23 11.33 9.88
N LEU A 164 25.74 10.33 10.62
CA LEU A 164 27.09 9.81 10.41
C LEU A 164 27.27 9.25 9.00
N VAL A 165 26.33 8.46 8.50
CA VAL A 165 26.40 7.89 7.13
C VAL A 165 26.43 8.99 6.08
N SER A 166 25.66 10.06 6.26
CA SER A 166 25.70 11.23 5.39
C SER A 166 27.09 11.88 5.41
N VAL A 167 27.68 12.07 6.59
CA VAL A 167 29.02 12.65 6.74
C VAL A 167 30.10 11.76 6.12
N ILE A 168 29.99 10.43 6.28
CA ILE A 168 30.87 9.46 5.61
C ILE A 168 30.74 9.57 4.09
N LEU A 169 29.52 9.69 3.55
CA LEU A 169 29.29 9.92 2.12
C LEU A 169 30.05 11.16 1.62
N SER A 170 29.91 12.29 2.31
CA SER A 170 30.60 13.54 1.95
C SER A 170 32.11 13.36 1.98
N ALA A 171 32.66 12.82 3.07
CA ALA A 171 34.10 12.63 3.20
C ALA A 171 34.65 11.65 2.15
N CYS A 172 33.90 10.59 1.82
CA CYS A 172 34.26 9.64 0.76
C CYS A 172 34.26 10.27 -0.63
N SER A 173 33.36 11.24 -0.90
CA SER A 173 33.28 11.95 -2.18
C SER A 173 34.47 12.88 -2.46
N ASP A 174 35.21 13.26 -1.41
CA ASP A 174 36.43 14.09 -1.51
C ASP A 174 37.73 13.28 -1.58
N ILE A 175 37.65 11.94 -1.60
CA ILE A 175 38.82 11.07 -1.74
C ILE A 175 39.28 11.04 -3.20
N THR A 176 40.30 11.84 -3.51
CA THR A 176 40.90 11.93 -4.85
C THR A 176 42.20 11.13 -5.01
N ASN A 177 42.87 10.78 -3.90
CA ASN A 177 44.16 10.09 -3.93
C ASN A 177 44.01 8.62 -4.39
N ARG A 178 44.56 8.30 -5.57
CA ARG A 178 44.43 6.98 -6.21
C ARG A 178 45.03 5.85 -5.37
N HIS A 179 46.13 6.08 -4.67
CA HIS A 179 46.77 5.07 -3.82
C HIS A 179 45.97 4.80 -2.56
N PHE A 180 45.45 5.86 -1.92
CA PHE A 180 44.57 5.73 -0.77
C PHE A 180 43.27 5.01 -1.14
N LYS A 181 42.65 5.39 -2.27
CA LYS A 181 41.45 4.72 -2.80
C LYS A 181 41.68 3.24 -3.09
N ARG A 182 42.82 2.89 -3.68
CA ARG A 182 43.22 1.49 -3.95
C ARG A 182 43.44 0.69 -2.66
N TRP A 183 44.01 1.32 -1.63
CA TRP A 183 44.14 0.70 -0.31
C TRP A 183 42.79 0.48 0.36
N VAL A 184 41.89 1.46 0.30
CA VAL A 184 40.51 1.33 0.80
C VAL A 184 39.78 0.19 0.07
N LYS A 185 40.03 -0.02 -1.23
CA LYS A 185 39.37 -1.08 -2.00
C LYS A 185 39.92 -2.48 -1.73
N ASN A 186 41.25 -2.65 -1.75
CA ASN A 186 41.89 -3.98 -1.79
C ASN A 186 42.91 -4.22 -0.66
N GLY A 187 42.95 -3.37 0.38
CA GLY A 187 43.98 -3.46 1.43
C GLY A 187 45.42 -3.27 0.92
N GLY A 188 45.58 -2.74 -0.30
CA GLY A 188 46.88 -2.53 -0.94
C GLY A 188 47.39 -3.68 -1.82
N GLN A 189 46.62 -4.75 -2.05
CA GLN A 189 47.01 -5.87 -2.93
C GLN A 189 46.31 -5.82 -4.31
N ASP A 190 46.96 -6.35 -5.34
CA ASP A 190 46.37 -6.52 -6.68
C ASP A 190 45.50 -7.78 -6.76
N ASN A 191 44.28 -7.63 -7.29
CA ASN A 191 43.34 -8.70 -7.63
C ASN A 191 42.83 -9.60 -6.49
N SER A 192 42.84 -9.17 -5.23
CA SER A 192 42.22 -9.88 -4.10
C SER A 192 41.06 -9.10 -3.49
N SER A 193 39.94 -9.78 -3.21
CA SER A 193 38.84 -9.21 -2.43
C SER A 193 39.31 -9.05 -0.98
N SER A 194 39.25 -7.82 -0.45
CA SER A 194 39.59 -7.55 0.95
C SER A 194 38.34 -7.28 1.78
N GLN A 195 38.43 -7.39 3.11
CA GLN A 195 37.38 -6.95 4.03
C GLN A 195 37.04 -5.44 3.90
N ASN A 196 37.82 -4.66 3.15
CA ASN A 196 37.58 -3.23 2.92
C ASN A 196 36.81 -2.96 1.61
N THR A 197 36.54 -4.00 0.80
CA THR A 197 35.84 -3.87 -0.50
C THR A 197 34.52 -3.07 -0.41
N PRO A 198 33.67 -3.23 0.63
CA PRO A 198 32.44 -2.44 0.77
C PRO A 198 32.68 -0.93 0.87
N LEU A 199 33.68 -0.48 1.65
CA LEU A 199 34.03 0.95 1.69
C LEU A 199 34.62 1.40 0.35
N GLY A 200 35.39 0.56 -0.34
CA GLY A 200 35.89 0.84 -1.68
C GLY A 200 34.78 1.06 -2.72
N GLN A 201 33.75 0.20 -2.70
CA GLN A 201 32.56 0.34 -3.55
C GLN A 201 31.76 1.60 -3.18
N PHE A 202 31.61 1.88 -1.89
CA PHE A 202 30.95 3.10 -1.41
C PHE A 202 31.71 4.37 -1.84
N VAL A 203 33.05 4.37 -1.79
CA VAL A 203 33.89 5.46 -2.29
C VAL A 203 33.77 5.61 -3.81
N ASP A 204 33.67 4.52 -4.56
CA ASP A 204 33.42 4.56 -6.01
C ASP A 204 32.05 5.20 -6.31
N ALA A 205 31.00 4.79 -5.59
CA ALA A 205 29.66 5.36 -5.71
C ALA A 205 29.62 6.85 -5.33
N ALA A 206 30.21 7.22 -4.19
CA ALA A 206 30.29 8.60 -3.70
C ALA A 206 31.02 9.53 -4.67
N ASN A 207 32.13 9.07 -5.26
CA ASN A 207 32.89 9.85 -6.25
C ASN A 207 32.08 10.13 -7.53
N ASN A 208 31.23 9.19 -7.96
CA ASN A 208 30.38 9.39 -9.15
C ASN A 208 29.34 10.50 -8.96
N VAL A 209 28.99 10.83 -7.70
CA VAL A 209 28.00 11.84 -7.35
C VAL A 209 28.60 13.00 -6.55
N ALA A 210 29.92 13.17 -6.53
CA ALA A 210 30.60 14.12 -5.66
C ALA A 210 30.11 15.58 -5.80
N GLY A 211 29.80 16.01 -7.04
CA GLY A 211 29.22 17.33 -7.29
C GLY A 211 27.86 17.51 -6.61
N VAL A 212 27.02 16.47 -6.64
CA VAL A 212 25.67 16.46 -6.03
C VAL A 212 25.76 16.44 -4.51
N VAL A 213 26.69 15.64 -3.95
CA VAL A 213 26.89 15.51 -2.50
C VAL A 213 27.35 16.83 -1.89
N ARG A 214 28.30 17.54 -2.49
CA ARG A 214 28.72 18.87 -2.00
C ARG A 214 27.55 19.84 -1.88
N HIS A 215 26.66 19.86 -2.88
CA HIS A 215 25.46 20.68 -2.85
C HIS A 215 24.45 20.32 -1.77
N ILE A 216 24.48 19.12 -1.17
CA ILE A 216 23.60 18.73 -0.04
C ILE A 216 24.13 19.30 1.28
N PHE A 217 25.45 19.37 1.44
CA PHE A 217 26.11 19.85 2.66
C PHE A 217 26.22 21.38 2.74
N ASP A 218 26.18 22.06 1.60
CA ASP A 218 26.24 23.53 1.50
C ASP A 218 24.88 24.21 1.70
N ARG A 219 23.80 23.43 1.88
CA ARG A 219 22.44 23.96 2.00
C ARG A 219 22.18 24.68 3.31
N THR A 220 21.20 25.58 3.27
CA THR A 220 20.61 26.16 4.47
C THR A 220 20.05 25.07 5.38
N THR A 221 20.15 25.29 6.68
CA THR A 221 19.55 24.45 7.73
C THR A 221 18.25 25.04 8.25
N ASP A 222 17.65 25.99 7.52
CA ASP A 222 16.37 26.60 7.89
C ASP A 222 15.24 25.57 7.77
N LYS A 223 14.61 25.27 8.91
CA LYS A 223 13.48 24.35 9.02
C LYS A 223 12.22 24.87 8.30
N ASN A 224 12.16 26.16 7.97
CA ASN A 224 11.04 26.79 7.24
C ASN A 224 11.17 26.74 5.71
N LEU A 225 12.09 25.92 5.16
CA LEU A 225 12.25 25.80 3.72
C LEU A 225 10.93 25.42 3.02
N LEU A 226 10.58 26.16 1.98
CA LEU A 226 9.33 25.95 1.22
C LEU A 226 9.48 24.82 0.20
N ILE A 227 8.39 24.07 0.00
CA ILE A 227 8.30 23.03 -1.02
C ILE A 227 7.81 23.68 -2.31
N ASP A 228 8.74 24.19 -3.11
CA ASP A 228 8.46 24.83 -4.40
C ASP A 228 8.96 24.00 -5.59
N HIS A 229 8.83 24.54 -6.81
CA HIS A 229 9.33 23.87 -8.02
C HIS A 229 10.84 23.62 -7.99
N PHE A 230 11.62 24.49 -7.37
CA PHE A 230 13.07 24.33 -7.28
C PHE A 230 13.42 23.19 -6.32
N TYR A 231 12.81 23.18 -5.14
CA TYR A 231 12.92 22.09 -4.18
C TYR A 231 12.51 20.76 -4.80
N THR A 232 11.33 20.68 -5.41
CA THR A 232 10.77 19.41 -5.86
C THR A 232 11.53 18.84 -7.06
N TYR A 233 11.76 19.63 -8.11
CA TYR A 233 12.24 19.12 -9.40
C TYR A 233 13.77 19.18 -9.59
N LEU A 234 14.45 20.15 -8.97
CA LEU A 234 15.86 20.44 -9.26
C LEU A 234 16.79 20.01 -8.12
N GLN A 235 16.34 20.09 -6.87
CA GLN A 235 17.21 19.80 -5.73
C GLN A 235 17.35 18.30 -5.44
N PRO A 236 18.58 17.76 -5.37
CA PRO A 236 18.81 16.36 -5.00
C PRO A 236 18.41 16.08 -3.55
N LYS A 237 18.01 14.83 -3.26
CA LYS A 237 17.55 14.36 -1.95
C LYS A 237 18.16 13.00 -1.63
N THR A 238 18.53 12.79 -0.37
CA THR A 238 19.00 11.48 0.11
C THR A 238 17.83 10.72 0.71
N VAL A 239 17.75 9.43 0.44
CA VAL A 239 16.68 8.55 0.93
C VAL A 239 17.33 7.37 1.64
N PHE A 240 16.88 7.12 2.86
CA PHE A 240 17.32 6.00 3.69
C PHE A 240 16.17 5.01 3.86
N THR A 241 16.44 3.72 3.68
CA THR A 241 15.44 2.67 3.85
C THR A 241 16.03 1.48 4.60
N MET A 242 15.33 0.96 5.61
CA MET A 242 15.59 -0.38 6.12
C MET A 242 14.54 -1.36 5.57
N THR A 243 15.00 -2.46 4.97
CA THR A 243 14.13 -3.49 4.41
C THR A 243 14.44 -4.87 4.99
N PRO A 244 13.44 -5.70 5.30
CA PRO A 244 13.69 -7.06 5.74
C PRO A 244 14.28 -7.91 4.63
N ILE A 245 15.27 -8.75 4.94
CA ILE A 245 15.90 -9.65 3.97
C ILE A 245 14.98 -10.84 3.73
N ALA A 246 14.45 -10.97 2.50
CA ALA A 246 13.47 -12.01 2.17
C ALA A 246 14.04 -13.44 2.23
N GLU A 247 15.30 -13.63 1.82
CA GLU A 247 15.97 -14.93 1.82
C GLU A 247 17.38 -14.82 2.41
N LEU A 248 17.70 -15.66 3.39
CA LEU A 248 19.03 -15.77 3.98
C LEU A 248 19.75 -16.97 3.37
N ASN A 249 21.02 -16.78 3.00
CA ASN A 249 21.88 -17.84 2.45
C ASN A 249 22.35 -18.87 3.50
N TYR A 250 21.76 -18.86 4.69
CA TYR A 250 22.05 -19.79 5.76
C TYR A 250 20.75 -20.14 6.52
N VAL A 251 20.79 -21.25 7.26
CA VAL A 251 19.71 -21.62 8.19
C VAL A 251 19.81 -20.73 9.42
N ASN A 252 18.83 -19.85 9.63
CA ASN A 252 18.79 -19.00 10.80
C ASN A 252 18.51 -19.86 12.04
N ARG A 253 19.56 -20.11 12.83
CA ARG A 253 19.51 -20.82 14.12
C ARG A 253 19.49 -19.87 15.32
N GLY A 254 19.36 -18.56 15.09
CA GLY A 254 19.35 -17.53 16.14
C GLY A 254 18.16 -17.66 17.09
N ALA A 255 18.14 -16.84 18.16
CA ALA A 255 17.03 -16.77 19.10
C ALA A 255 15.70 -16.70 18.34
N GLU A 256 14.78 -17.62 18.66
CA GLU A 256 13.48 -17.74 18.01
C GLU A 256 12.85 -16.35 17.94
N ARG A 257 12.60 -15.83 16.72
CA ARG A 257 11.99 -14.51 16.39
C ARG A 257 12.91 -13.32 16.09
N THR A 258 14.15 -13.51 15.67
CA THR A 258 14.99 -12.38 15.18
C THR A 258 14.88 -12.19 13.65
N ILE A 259 14.65 -10.96 13.18
CA ILE A 259 14.65 -10.58 11.75
C ILE A 259 15.92 -9.83 11.39
N ILE A 260 16.43 -10.05 10.18
CA ILE A 260 17.55 -9.31 9.63
C ILE A 260 17.05 -8.20 8.70
N LEU A 261 17.51 -6.97 8.96
CA LEU A 261 17.24 -5.80 8.14
C LEU A 261 18.49 -5.42 7.33
N ALA A 262 18.27 -5.11 6.06
CA ALA A 262 19.25 -4.49 5.18
C ALA A 262 19.03 -2.97 5.13
N PHE A 263 20.13 -2.23 5.12
CA PHE A 263 20.11 -0.78 4.94
C PHE A 263 20.34 -0.42 3.47
N GLU A 264 19.50 0.45 2.95
CA GLU A 264 19.61 1.02 1.61
C GLU A 264 19.76 2.54 1.72
N MET A 265 20.60 3.10 0.86
CA MET A 265 20.77 4.54 0.72
C MET A 265 20.72 4.90 -0.76
N ASP A 266 19.73 5.70 -1.12
CA ASP A 266 19.54 6.20 -2.48
C ASP A 266 19.75 7.72 -2.52
N LEU A 267 20.27 8.19 -3.64
CA LEU A 267 20.33 9.61 -3.98
C LEU A 267 19.40 9.87 -5.16
N VAL A 268 18.33 10.62 -4.90
CA VAL A 268 17.48 11.18 -5.96
C VAL A 268 18.16 12.46 -6.44
N GLN A 269 18.52 12.52 -7.72
CA GLN A 269 19.12 13.72 -8.32
C GLN A 269 18.04 14.75 -8.69
N GLU A 270 18.08 15.27 -9.91
CA GLU A 270 16.98 16.05 -10.50
C GLU A 270 15.86 15.11 -10.98
N LEU A 271 14.61 15.56 -11.00
CA LEU A 271 13.49 14.77 -11.52
C LEU A 271 13.48 14.72 -13.06
N PRO A 272 12.76 13.76 -13.69
CA PRO A 272 12.75 13.58 -15.15
C PRO A 272 12.42 14.84 -15.94
N GLU A 273 11.54 15.71 -15.42
CA GLU A 273 11.21 16.99 -16.04
C GLU A 273 12.43 17.90 -16.14
N ALA A 274 13.18 18.08 -15.05
CA ALA A 274 14.38 18.90 -15.04
C ALA A 274 15.47 18.32 -15.95
N MET A 275 15.62 17.00 -15.98
CA MET A 275 16.54 16.35 -16.91
C MET A 275 16.13 16.60 -18.38
N LEU A 276 14.84 16.54 -18.69
CA LEU A 276 14.32 16.85 -20.02
C LEU A 276 14.62 18.30 -20.42
N LEU A 277 14.47 19.26 -19.49
CA LEU A 277 14.83 20.66 -19.73
C LEU A 277 16.31 20.80 -20.10
N ARG A 278 17.19 20.14 -19.35
CA ARG A 278 18.64 20.15 -19.61
C ARG A 278 18.98 19.55 -20.98
N LEU A 279 18.29 18.49 -21.40
CA LEU A 279 18.49 17.86 -22.73
C LEU A 279 18.00 18.72 -23.90
N LEU A 280 17.01 19.59 -23.67
CA LEU A 280 16.43 20.45 -24.70
C LEU A 280 17.13 21.81 -24.81
N THR A 281 17.54 22.39 -23.68
CA THR A 281 18.11 23.74 -23.58
C THR A 281 19.33 23.90 -24.48
N GLY A 282 19.33 24.92 -25.34
CA GLY A 282 20.44 25.21 -26.25
C GLY A 282 20.63 24.21 -27.40
N THR A 283 19.69 23.27 -27.60
CA THR A 283 19.73 22.27 -28.67
C THR A 283 18.64 22.52 -29.72
N HIS A 284 18.65 21.76 -30.83
CA HIS A 284 17.56 21.74 -31.82
C HIS A 284 16.72 20.46 -31.72
N ASN A 285 16.83 19.75 -30.59
CA ASN A 285 16.11 18.52 -30.35
C ASN A 285 14.61 18.80 -30.15
N LYS A 286 13.77 17.88 -30.61
CA LYS A 286 12.32 17.92 -30.42
C LYS A 286 11.86 16.65 -29.73
N VAL A 287 11.02 16.80 -28.70
CA VAL A 287 10.41 15.68 -28.00
C VAL A 287 8.92 15.71 -28.27
N ILE A 288 8.41 14.61 -28.82
CA ILE A 288 6.99 14.45 -29.13
C ILE A 288 6.42 13.44 -28.13
N GLY A 289 5.61 13.93 -27.20
CA GLY A 289 4.91 13.07 -26.24
C GLY A 289 3.67 12.45 -26.86
N LEU A 290 3.67 11.13 -27.07
CA LEU A 290 2.51 10.38 -27.55
C LEU A 290 1.94 9.52 -26.41
N SER A 291 0.77 9.89 -25.91
CA SER A 291 -0.04 9.05 -25.03
C SER A 291 -1.50 9.50 -25.05
N ALA A 292 -2.42 8.53 -25.11
CA ALA A 292 -3.87 8.75 -25.05
C ALA A 292 -4.33 9.23 -23.65
N THR A 293 -3.49 9.05 -22.63
CA THR A 293 -3.80 9.28 -21.22
C THR A 293 -2.86 10.30 -20.57
N SER A 294 -2.09 11.02 -21.38
CA SER A 294 -1.24 12.12 -20.93
C SER A 294 -1.97 13.44 -21.09
N GLY A 295 -1.87 14.31 -20.08
CA GLY A 295 -2.40 15.67 -20.12
C GLY A 295 -3.64 15.92 -19.31
N PHE A 296 -4.26 14.90 -18.72
CA PHE A 296 -5.32 15.11 -17.73
C PHE A 296 -4.82 16.05 -16.63
N SER A 297 -5.59 17.11 -16.37
CA SER A 297 -5.29 18.04 -15.29
C SER A 297 -5.24 17.28 -13.95
N HIS A 298 -4.45 17.79 -13.01
CA HIS A 298 -4.33 17.24 -11.64
C HIS A 298 -3.73 15.82 -11.49
N THR A 299 -3.17 15.21 -12.55
CA THR A 299 -2.46 13.93 -12.45
C THR A 299 -0.94 14.13 -12.49
N LYS A 300 -0.23 13.58 -11.52
CA LYS A 300 1.24 13.71 -11.37
C LYS A 300 1.95 12.38 -11.43
N ASN A 301 1.28 11.27 -11.13
CA ASN A 301 1.92 9.95 -11.18
C ASN A 301 2.15 9.49 -12.64
N GLY A 302 3.36 8.96 -12.89
CA GLY A 302 3.77 8.34 -14.15
C GLY A 302 3.79 9.29 -15.35
N ASN A 303 3.85 10.61 -15.10
CA ASN A 303 3.69 11.66 -16.09
C ASN A 303 4.65 12.82 -15.88
N PHE A 304 5.05 13.46 -16.98
CA PHE A 304 5.74 14.75 -16.95
C PHE A 304 4.78 15.86 -16.52
N ASN A 305 5.18 16.69 -15.56
CA ASN A 305 4.43 17.88 -15.17
C ASN A 305 4.49 18.95 -16.27
N ARG A 306 3.39 19.11 -17.01
CA ARG A 306 3.26 20.11 -18.09
C ARG A 306 3.30 21.55 -17.59
N ARG A 307 2.77 21.85 -16.40
CA ARG A 307 2.83 23.22 -15.83
C ARG A 307 4.27 23.62 -15.54
N PHE A 308 5.05 22.73 -14.91
CA PHE A 308 6.47 22.94 -14.69
C PHE A 308 7.21 23.15 -16.03
N LEU A 309 7.03 22.25 -16.99
CA LEU A 309 7.67 22.40 -18.31
C LEU A 309 7.22 23.70 -19.01
N ALA A 310 5.95 24.11 -18.93
CA ALA A 310 5.49 25.33 -19.59
C ALA A 310 6.10 26.58 -18.94
N ARG A 311 6.17 26.62 -17.61
CA ARG A 311 6.70 27.74 -16.82
C ARG A 311 8.14 28.08 -17.22
N TYR A 312 9.01 27.08 -17.34
CA TYR A 312 10.43 27.27 -17.65
C TYR A 312 10.76 27.31 -19.15
N SER A 313 9.76 27.18 -20.03
CA SER A 313 9.97 27.18 -21.48
C SER A 313 10.52 28.49 -22.02
N ARG A 314 10.03 29.61 -21.50
CA ARG A 314 10.46 30.95 -21.90
C ARG A 314 11.91 31.22 -21.51
N ASP A 315 12.28 30.87 -20.29
CA ASP A 315 13.59 31.19 -19.72
C ASP A 315 14.71 30.35 -20.36
N LEU A 316 14.38 29.13 -20.80
CA LEU A 316 15.33 28.17 -21.37
C LEU A 316 15.27 28.07 -22.91
N GLY A 317 14.41 28.86 -23.56
CA GLY A 317 14.38 29.01 -25.02
C GLY A 317 13.85 27.80 -25.80
N TYR A 318 12.89 27.05 -25.25
CA TYR A 318 12.17 26.00 -26.00
C TYR A 318 10.65 26.29 -26.06
N ARG A 319 9.93 25.54 -26.90
CA ARG A 319 8.48 25.69 -27.08
C ARG A 319 7.74 24.39 -26.77
N ILE A 320 6.66 24.49 -26.01
CA ILE A 320 5.68 23.42 -25.83
C ILE A 320 4.54 23.61 -26.82
N VAL A 321 4.11 22.52 -27.45
CA VAL A 321 2.98 22.50 -28.39
C VAL A 321 1.99 21.46 -27.90
N GLU A 322 0.74 21.87 -27.71
CA GLU A 322 -0.36 21.01 -27.27
C GLU A 322 -1.55 21.16 -28.23
N ARG A 323 -2.57 20.30 -28.07
CA ARG A 323 -3.83 20.47 -28.81
C ARG A 323 -4.59 21.66 -28.26
N GLU A 324 -5.31 22.35 -29.13
CA GLU A 324 -6.08 23.54 -28.80
C GLU A 324 -7.56 23.36 -29.16
N LYS A 325 -8.43 24.28 -28.72
CA LYS A 325 -9.87 24.22 -29.02
C LYS A 325 -10.17 24.21 -30.52
N ALA A 326 -9.31 24.84 -31.34
CA ALA A 326 -9.45 24.84 -32.79
C ALA A 326 -9.31 23.44 -33.43
N ASP A 327 -8.69 22.47 -32.75
CA ASP A 327 -8.52 21.11 -33.26
C ASP A 327 -9.79 20.25 -33.10
N ILE A 328 -10.73 20.66 -32.25
CA ILE A 328 -11.88 19.86 -31.82
C ILE A 328 -12.75 19.41 -33.00
N ASP A 329 -13.10 20.32 -33.91
CA ASP A 329 -14.03 20.02 -35.02
C ASP A 329 -13.46 18.98 -35.97
N THR A 330 -12.14 19.04 -36.24
CA THR A 330 -11.44 18.06 -37.07
C THR A 330 -11.47 16.67 -36.42
N LEU A 331 -11.24 16.60 -35.11
CA LEU A 331 -11.26 15.34 -34.36
C LEU A 331 -12.68 14.75 -34.26
N LYS A 332 -13.70 15.60 -34.09
CA LYS A 332 -15.12 15.19 -34.14
C LYS A 332 -15.48 14.63 -35.52
N ALA A 333 -15.07 15.28 -36.60
CA ALA A 333 -15.32 14.81 -37.96
C ALA A 333 -14.67 13.43 -38.20
N LEU A 334 -13.40 13.25 -37.81
CA LEU A 334 -12.72 11.96 -37.89
C LEU A 334 -13.45 10.87 -37.09
N ARG A 335 -13.91 11.19 -35.88
CA ARG A 335 -14.69 10.28 -35.04
C ARG A 335 -16.01 9.87 -35.71
N GLY A 336 -16.68 10.83 -36.38
CA GLY A 336 -17.89 10.59 -37.16
C GLY A 336 -17.66 9.62 -38.32
N LEU A 337 -16.55 9.77 -39.06
CA LEU A 337 -16.14 8.84 -40.11
C LEU A 337 -15.86 7.44 -39.55
N ARG A 338 -15.16 7.33 -38.42
CA ARG A 338 -14.94 6.02 -37.78
C ARG A 338 -16.24 5.36 -37.33
N ALA A 339 -17.21 6.14 -36.87
CA ALA A 339 -18.49 5.63 -36.41
C ALA A 339 -19.32 4.98 -37.53
N SER A 340 -19.09 5.34 -38.80
CA SER A 340 -19.80 4.72 -39.94
C SER A 340 -19.30 3.31 -40.27
N ILE A 341 -18.07 2.97 -39.89
CA ILE A 341 -17.45 1.66 -40.14
C ILE A 341 -17.29 0.82 -38.87
N ARG A 342 -17.35 1.41 -37.67
CA ARG A 342 -17.21 0.66 -36.42
C ARG A 342 -18.36 0.91 -35.45
N LYS A 343 -18.98 -0.18 -35.00
CA LYS A 343 -19.94 -0.21 -33.88
C LYS A 343 -19.25 -0.81 -32.65
N VAL A 344 -19.65 -0.36 -31.47
CA VAL A 344 -19.17 -0.91 -30.18
C VAL A 344 -20.34 -1.21 -29.27
N ASP A 345 -20.22 -2.29 -28.51
CA ASP A 345 -21.15 -2.75 -27.48
C ASP A 345 -20.39 -2.91 -26.15
N PHE A 346 -20.82 -2.21 -25.11
CA PHE A 346 -20.24 -2.29 -23.76
C PHE A 346 -21.06 -3.25 -22.90
N ARG A 347 -20.47 -4.37 -22.53
CA ARG A 347 -21.10 -5.42 -21.72
C ARG A 347 -20.56 -5.38 -20.30
N VAL A 348 -21.31 -4.69 -19.43
CA VAL A 348 -20.98 -4.56 -18.01
C VAL A 348 -21.52 -5.76 -17.24
N PHE A 349 -20.65 -6.56 -16.62
CA PHE A 349 -21.04 -7.71 -15.81
C PHE A 349 -20.79 -7.46 -14.32
N ASP A 350 -21.45 -8.24 -13.45
CA ASP A 350 -21.30 -8.14 -12.00
C ASP A 350 -19.92 -8.68 -11.56
N ASP A 351 -19.16 -7.87 -10.85
CA ASP A 351 -17.80 -8.17 -10.40
C ASP A 351 -17.73 -9.33 -9.37
N GLU A 352 -18.86 -9.72 -8.78
CA GLU A 352 -18.96 -10.87 -7.87
C GLU A 352 -19.37 -12.17 -8.58
N GLN A 353 -19.84 -12.13 -9.84
CA GLN A 353 -20.25 -13.33 -10.59
C GLN A 353 -19.07 -14.24 -10.97
N MET A 354 -19.25 -15.56 -10.93
CA MET A 354 -18.17 -16.50 -11.28
C MET A 354 -17.81 -16.52 -12.77
N GLU A 355 -18.80 -16.27 -13.63
CA GLU A 355 -18.74 -16.39 -15.09
C GLU A 355 -19.06 -15.01 -15.73
N LEU A 356 -18.60 -14.80 -16.96
CA LEU A 356 -18.79 -13.58 -17.76
C LEU A 356 -20.17 -13.53 -18.42
N THR A 357 -20.70 -14.70 -18.79
CA THR A 357 -21.96 -14.84 -19.53
C THR A 357 -22.77 -16.01 -18.98
N ASP A 358 -24.02 -16.14 -19.44
CA ASP A 358 -24.90 -17.27 -19.12
C ASP A 358 -24.67 -18.48 -20.05
N ILE A 359 -23.66 -18.46 -20.91
CA ILE A 359 -23.44 -19.50 -21.94
C ILE A 359 -23.16 -20.88 -21.34
N CYS A 360 -22.46 -20.93 -20.21
CA CYS A 360 -22.21 -22.18 -19.46
C CYS A 360 -23.52 -22.81 -18.96
N GLN A 361 -24.54 -22.00 -18.68
CA GLN A 361 -25.85 -22.47 -18.24
C GLN A 361 -26.72 -22.89 -19.44
N ASN A 362 -26.63 -22.13 -20.52
CA ASN A 362 -27.50 -22.27 -21.69
C ASN A 362 -27.01 -23.26 -22.75
N SER A 363 -25.72 -23.62 -22.78
CA SER A 363 -25.14 -24.52 -23.77
C SER A 363 -24.44 -25.72 -23.13
N GLU A 364 -25.03 -26.92 -23.31
CA GLU A 364 -24.44 -28.16 -22.79
C GLU A 364 -23.08 -28.47 -23.44
N THR A 365 -22.92 -28.18 -24.73
CA THR A 365 -21.65 -28.37 -25.45
C THR A 365 -20.57 -27.45 -24.89
N PHE A 366 -20.90 -26.18 -24.62
CA PHE A 366 -19.96 -25.23 -24.02
C PHE A 366 -19.54 -25.71 -22.62
N ARG A 367 -20.53 -26.00 -21.77
CA ARG A 367 -20.34 -26.47 -20.40
C ARG A 367 -19.46 -27.72 -20.31
N LYS A 368 -19.62 -28.68 -21.23
CA LYS A 368 -18.81 -29.91 -21.26
C LYS A 368 -17.33 -29.61 -21.48
N VAL A 369 -16.99 -28.79 -22.49
CA VAL A 369 -15.60 -28.44 -22.80
C VAL A 369 -14.99 -27.57 -21.69
N TYR A 370 -15.75 -26.59 -21.19
CA TYR A 370 -15.33 -25.75 -20.07
C TYR A 370 -14.98 -26.59 -18.83
N ASN A 371 -15.88 -27.49 -18.42
CA ASN A 371 -15.65 -28.35 -17.25
C ASN A 371 -14.46 -29.29 -17.43
N ASP A 372 -14.25 -29.82 -18.63
CA ASP A 372 -13.11 -30.70 -18.94
C ASP A 372 -11.77 -29.96 -18.80
N LEU A 373 -11.63 -28.81 -19.47
CA LEU A 373 -10.41 -27.99 -19.36
C LEU A 373 -10.21 -27.46 -17.93
N PHE A 374 -11.28 -26.99 -17.27
CA PHE A 374 -11.17 -26.47 -15.91
C PHE A 374 -10.77 -27.57 -14.92
N LYS A 375 -11.22 -28.82 -15.10
CA LYS A 375 -10.80 -29.96 -14.27
C LYS A 375 -9.29 -30.16 -14.31
N ALA A 376 -8.68 -30.07 -15.50
CA ALA A 376 -7.22 -30.18 -15.65
C ALA A 376 -6.46 -28.99 -15.03
N LEU A 377 -7.10 -27.81 -14.95
CA LEU A 377 -6.51 -26.62 -14.32
C LEU A 377 -6.59 -26.63 -12.78
N LYS A 378 -7.42 -27.49 -12.17
CA LYS A 378 -7.59 -27.52 -10.70
C LYS A 378 -6.31 -27.84 -9.94
N GLU A 379 -5.55 -28.82 -10.43
CA GLU A 379 -4.28 -29.25 -9.81
C GLU A 379 -3.22 -28.13 -9.83
N PRO A 380 -2.86 -27.53 -10.98
CA PRO A 380 -1.88 -26.43 -10.98
C PRO A 380 -2.37 -25.14 -10.31
N LEU A 381 -3.67 -24.99 -10.06
CA LEU A 381 -4.27 -23.82 -9.40
C LEU A 381 -4.71 -24.06 -7.95
N GLU A 382 -4.44 -25.22 -7.36
CA GLU A 382 -5.04 -25.65 -6.08
C GLU A 382 -5.00 -24.55 -4.99
N TYR A 383 -3.82 -23.97 -4.75
CA TYR A 383 -3.65 -22.91 -3.75
C TYR A 383 -4.39 -21.62 -4.14
N ALA A 384 -4.31 -21.23 -5.42
CA ALA A 384 -4.91 -19.99 -5.89
C ALA A 384 -6.44 -20.06 -5.91
N LEU A 385 -7.03 -21.26 -6.08
CA LEU A 385 -8.47 -21.48 -6.03
C LEU A 385 -9.07 -21.33 -4.61
N LYS A 386 -8.25 -21.32 -3.56
CA LYS A 386 -8.71 -21.02 -2.19
C LYS A 386 -9.14 -19.56 -2.03
N ASN A 387 -8.61 -18.66 -2.87
CA ASN A 387 -9.00 -17.26 -2.89
C ASN A 387 -10.14 -17.06 -3.89
N ASN A 388 -11.32 -16.63 -3.40
CA ASN A 388 -12.52 -16.45 -4.23
C ASN A 388 -12.30 -15.47 -5.39
N TYR A 389 -11.57 -14.38 -5.15
CA TYR A 389 -11.24 -13.41 -6.17
C TYR A 389 -10.38 -14.02 -7.29
N LYS A 390 -9.37 -14.83 -6.94
CA LYS A 390 -8.55 -15.57 -7.93
C LYS A 390 -9.35 -16.66 -8.64
N ARG A 391 -10.26 -17.34 -7.93
CA ARG A 391 -11.17 -18.32 -8.51
C ARG A 391 -12.05 -17.69 -9.59
N ARG A 392 -12.67 -16.53 -9.32
CA ARG A 392 -13.42 -15.74 -10.31
C ARG A 392 -12.56 -15.40 -11.52
N GLN A 393 -11.35 -14.90 -11.29
CA GLN A 393 -10.42 -14.54 -12.37
C GLN A 393 -10.19 -15.72 -13.32
N TYR A 394 -9.84 -16.91 -12.80
CA TYR A 394 -9.51 -18.06 -13.66
C TYR A 394 -10.71 -18.68 -14.37
N CYS A 395 -11.88 -18.68 -13.73
CA CYS A 395 -13.13 -19.10 -14.38
C CYS A 395 -13.44 -18.22 -15.59
N ARG A 396 -13.41 -16.90 -15.39
CA ARG A 396 -13.64 -15.92 -16.47
C ARG A 396 -12.56 -15.96 -17.55
N GLU A 397 -11.28 -16.17 -17.20
CA GLU A 397 -10.18 -16.30 -18.19
C GLU A 397 -10.40 -17.49 -19.13
N LEU A 398 -10.80 -18.64 -18.58
CA LEU A 398 -11.12 -19.82 -19.39
C LEU A 398 -12.38 -19.62 -20.23
N GLU A 399 -13.42 -19.02 -19.66
CA GLU A 399 -14.66 -18.75 -20.40
C GLU A 399 -14.41 -17.78 -21.57
N ALA A 400 -13.67 -16.69 -21.35
CA ALA A 400 -13.33 -15.73 -22.39
C ALA A 400 -12.56 -16.37 -23.56
N LEU A 401 -11.60 -17.24 -23.25
CA LEU A 401 -10.84 -18.02 -24.24
C LEU A 401 -11.77 -18.90 -25.08
N LEU A 402 -12.66 -19.64 -24.43
CA LEU A 402 -13.60 -20.53 -25.13
C LEU A 402 -14.67 -19.76 -25.91
N LEU A 403 -15.12 -18.61 -25.41
CA LEU A 403 -16.09 -17.76 -26.07
C LEU A 403 -15.55 -17.18 -27.37
N ALA A 404 -14.23 -16.97 -27.48
CA ALA A 404 -13.59 -16.57 -28.74
C ALA A 404 -13.79 -17.64 -29.84
N ALA A 405 -13.57 -18.91 -29.49
CA ALA A 405 -13.77 -20.05 -30.39
C ALA A 405 -15.24 -20.29 -30.72
N TYR A 406 -16.12 -20.13 -29.73
CA TYR A 406 -17.54 -20.42 -29.87
C TYR A 406 -18.26 -19.43 -30.78
N GLU A 407 -17.93 -18.13 -30.64
CA GLU A 407 -18.53 -17.05 -31.43
C GLU A 407 -17.71 -16.63 -32.65
N GLY A 408 -16.48 -17.11 -32.80
CA GLY A 408 -15.64 -16.80 -33.96
C GLY A 408 -15.07 -15.38 -33.96
N LYS A 409 -14.65 -14.87 -32.79
CA LYS A 409 -14.17 -13.49 -32.63
C LYS A 409 -12.72 -13.41 -32.16
N ASN A 410 -11.92 -12.61 -32.85
CA ASN A 410 -10.57 -12.28 -32.41
C ASN A 410 -10.63 -11.53 -31.08
N SER A 411 -9.97 -12.05 -30.05
CA SER A 411 -10.17 -11.60 -28.67
C SER A 411 -8.87 -11.17 -27.99
N LEU A 412 -8.88 -10.00 -27.37
CA LEU A 412 -7.87 -9.53 -26.44
C LEU A 412 -8.42 -9.67 -25.01
N ILE A 413 -7.77 -10.49 -24.20
CA ILE A 413 -8.15 -10.81 -22.83
C ILE A 413 -7.07 -10.28 -21.89
N LEU A 414 -7.46 -9.39 -20.98
CA LEU A 414 -6.58 -8.77 -20.01
C LEU A 414 -6.97 -9.20 -18.59
N SER A 415 -5.99 -9.69 -17.84
CA SER A 415 -6.14 -10.07 -16.44
C SER A 415 -5.07 -9.46 -15.56
N LEU A 416 -5.14 -9.68 -14.24
CA LEU A 416 -4.14 -9.15 -13.33
C LEU A 416 -2.79 -9.86 -13.39
N SER A 417 -2.78 -11.17 -13.58
CA SER A 417 -1.57 -11.97 -13.33
C SER A 417 -1.42 -13.09 -14.34
N GLY A 418 -0.17 -13.35 -14.76
CA GLY A 418 0.17 -14.49 -15.62
C GLY A 418 0.10 -15.88 -14.96
N THR A 419 -0.61 -16.05 -13.84
CA THR A 419 -0.75 -17.35 -13.16
C THR A 419 -1.60 -18.32 -14.00
N PHE A 420 -2.68 -17.84 -14.62
CA PHE A 420 -3.49 -18.67 -15.53
C PHE A 420 -2.67 -19.25 -16.67
N LYS A 421 -1.83 -18.42 -17.33
CA LYS A 421 -0.86 -18.87 -18.34
C LYS A 421 -0.02 -20.04 -17.83
N ARG A 422 0.63 -19.90 -16.66
CA ARG A 422 1.48 -20.97 -16.10
C ARG A 422 0.69 -22.24 -15.84
N ALA A 423 -0.52 -22.12 -15.29
CA ALA A 423 -1.38 -23.25 -15.02
C ALA A 423 -1.87 -23.95 -16.29
N PHE A 424 -2.26 -23.19 -17.32
CA PHE A 424 -2.70 -23.72 -18.60
C PHE A 424 -1.58 -24.47 -19.32
N ILE A 425 -0.37 -23.91 -19.33
CA ILE A 425 0.81 -24.57 -19.89
C ILE A 425 1.13 -25.86 -19.12
N SER A 426 1.06 -25.83 -17.79
CA SER A 426 1.26 -27.02 -16.96
C SER A 426 0.22 -28.10 -17.27
N ALA A 427 -1.07 -27.72 -17.35
CA ALA A 427 -2.15 -28.63 -17.66
C ALA A 427 -2.02 -29.25 -19.06
N TRP A 428 -1.65 -28.43 -20.06
CA TRP A 428 -1.34 -28.87 -21.42
C TRP A 428 -0.22 -29.92 -21.44
N ARG A 429 0.88 -29.67 -20.74
CA ARG A 429 2.01 -30.63 -20.66
C ARG A 429 1.58 -31.96 -20.06
N THR A 430 0.78 -31.95 -19.00
CA THR A 430 0.27 -33.16 -18.35
C THR A 430 -0.73 -33.93 -19.23
N HIS A 431 -1.59 -33.23 -19.97
CA HIS A 431 -2.69 -33.83 -20.74
C HIS A 431 -2.44 -33.85 -22.26
N LYS A 432 -1.18 -33.72 -22.68
CA LYS A 432 -0.78 -33.50 -24.08
C LYS A 432 -1.39 -34.49 -25.07
N THR A 433 -1.35 -35.78 -24.76
CA THR A 433 -1.89 -36.85 -25.64
C THR A 433 -3.41 -36.78 -25.75
N THR A 434 -4.12 -36.56 -24.64
CA THR A 434 -5.58 -36.47 -24.59
C THR A 434 -6.08 -35.22 -25.33
N TRP A 435 -5.51 -34.05 -25.05
CA TRP A 435 -5.93 -32.80 -25.68
C TRP A 435 -5.57 -32.72 -27.17
N ARG A 436 -4.50 -33.40 -27.62
CA ARG A 436 -4.24 -33.61 -29.05
C ARG A 436 -5.35 -34.40 -29.72
N LYS A 437 -5.77 -35.52 -29.11
CA LYS A 437 -6.81 -36.38 -29.70
C LYS A 437 -8.18 -35.72 -29.69
N GLN A 438 -8.52 -35.01 -28.62
CA GLN A 438 -9.86 -34.46 -28.41
C GLN A 438 -10.08 -33.09 -29.05
N TYR A 439 -9.07 -32.20 -28.98
CA TYR A 439 -9.17 -30.81 -29.41
C TYR A 439 -8.22 -30.47 -30.56
N GLY A 440 -7.37 -31.40 -31.00
CA GLY A 440 -6.31 -31.11 -31.98
C GLY A 440 -5.29 -30.10 -31.47
N MET A 441 -5.07 -30.03 -30.14
CA MET A 441 -4.20 -29.00 -29.56
C MET A 441 -2.73 -29.26 -29.86
N HIS A 442 -2.02 -28.26 -30.39
CA HIS A 442 -0.61 -28.31 -30.74
C HIS A 442 0.11 -27.05 -30.24
N SER A 443 1.37 -27.20 -29.84
CA SER A 443 2.24 -26.08 -29.43
C SER A 443 3.18 -25.72 -30.57
N ARG A 444 3.52 -24.43 -30.73
CA ARG A 444 4.54 -24.00 -31.70
C ARG A 444 5.91 -24.66 -31.45
N CYS A 445 6.17 -25.06 -30.20
CA CYS A 445 7.36 -25.83 -29.84
C CYS A 445 7.37 -27.26 -30.39
N ASP A 446 6.22 -27.79 -30.81
CA ASP A 446 6.17 -29.12 -31.43
C ASP A 446 6.82 -29.13 -32.83
N GLU A 447 7.03 -27.96 -33.45
CA GLU A 447 7.56 -27.80 -34.81
C GLU A 447 9.05 -27.42 -34.85
N LYS A 448 9.63 -26.86 -33.76
CA LYS A 448 11.05 -26.48 -33.68
C LYS A 448 11.87 -27.60 -33.02
N THR A 449 12.98 -28.01 -33.64
CA THR A 449 13.94 -29.02 -33.13
C THR A 449 14.83 -28.53 -31.98
N ASP A 450 14.72 -27.25 -31.60
CA ASP A 450 15.57 -26.61 -30.60
C ASP A 450 14.99 -26.81 -29.19
N ASN A 451 15.40 -27.90 -28.54
CA ASN A 451 14.91 -28.33 -27.22
C ASN A 451 15.18 -27.32 -26.08
N ASP A 452 16.04 -26.33 -26.31
CA ASP A 452 16.48 -25.36 -25.30
C ASP A 452 15.53 -24.14 -25.16
N LYS A 453 14.57 -23.96 -26.09
CA LYS A 453 13.60 -22.84 -26.08
C LYS A 453 12.16 -23.33 -25.95
N LYS A 454 11.80 -23.85 -24.77
CA LYS A 454 10.42 -24.31 -24.46
C LYS A 454 9.44 -23.15 -24.27
N HIS A 455 8.93 -22.58 -25.35
CA HIS A 455 7.88 -21.55 -25.37
C HIS A 455 6.48 -22.13 -25.64
N ASP A 456 5.94 -22.97 -24.75
CA ASP A 456 4.54 -23.47 -24.80
C ASP A 456 3.47 -22.36 -24.59
N GLN A 457 3.84 -21.10 -24.82
CA GLN A 457 2.98 -19.92 -24.71
C GLN A 457 2.12 -19.69 -25.95
N ILE A 458 2.40 -20.38 -27.06
CA ILE A 458 1.67 -20.27 -28.33
C ILE A 458 1.07 -21.63 -28.66
N LEU A 459 -0.26 -21.72 -28.68
CA LEU A 459 -1.02 -22.95 -28.83
C LEU A 459 -2.10 -22.80 -29.90
N THR A 460 -2.35 -23.84 -30.69
CA THR A 460 -3.44 -23.87 -31.68
C THR A 460 -4.34 -25.06 -31.42
N PHE A 461 -5.67 -24.87 -31.32
CA PHE A 461 -6.62 -25.96 -31.05
C PHE A 461 -8.08 -25.62 -31.41
N THR A 462 -8.92 -26.64 -31.58
CA THR A 462 -10.36 -26.49 -31.88
C THR A 462 -11.19 -27.03 -30.72
N PRO A 463 -11.67 -26.19 -29.78
CA PRO A 463 -12.36 -26.66 -28.59
C PRO A 463 -13.72 -27.32 -28.89
N PHE A 464 -14.42 -26.83 -29.91
CA PHE A 464 -15.78 -27.27 -30.25
C PHE A 464 -15.82 -27.84 -31.66
N LYS A 465 -16.37 -29.04 -31.81
CA LYS A 465 -16.51 -29.70 -33.11
C LYS A 465 -17.36 -28.85 -34.06
N GLY A 466 -16.84 -28.54 -35.24
CA GLY A 466 -17.54 -27.74 -36.26
C GLY A 466 -17.57 -26.23 -36.00
N ARG A 467 -16.71 -25.72 -35.10
CA ARG A 467 -16.55 -24.28 -34.81
C ARG A 467 -15.12 -23.83 -35.13
N HIS A 468 -14.78 -22.62 -34.69
CA HIS A 468 -13.52 -21.97 -34.99
C HIS A 468 -12.32 -22.59 -34.25
N THR A 469 -11.18 -22.54 -34.90
CA THR A 469 -9.88 -22.88 -34.32
C THR A 469 -9.34 -21.67 -33.57
N VAL A 470 -8.83 -21.86 -32.37
CA VAL A 470 -8.14 -20.83 -31.60
C VAL A 470 -6.65 -20.88 -31.91
N HIS A 471 -6.07 -19.74 -32.27
CA HIS A 471 -4.63 -19.49 -32.16
C HIS A 471 -4.38 -18.61 -30.93
N LEU A 472 -3.92 -19.23 -29.85
CA LEU A 472 -3.74 -18.62 -28.53
C LEU A 472 -2.30 -18.18 -28.34
N VAL A 473 -2.11 -16.91 -27.99
CA VAL A 473 -0.83 -16.32 -27.62
C VAL A 473 -0.91 -15.79 -26.19
N PHE A 474 -0.19 -16.45 -25.27
CA PHE A 474 0.03 -15.94 -23.92
C PHE A 474 1.14 -14.89 -23.90
N PHE A 475 0.78 -13.65 -24.26
CA PHE A 475 1.72 -12.55 -24.42
C PHE A 475 2.29 -12.05 -23.09
N ASP A 476 3.61 -11.96 -23.02
CA ASP A 476 4.36 -11.19 -22.02
C ASP A 476 5.66 -10.63 -22.61
N SER A 477 6.27 -9.66 -21.93
CA SER A 477 7.51 -9.01 -22.38
C SER A 477 8.67 -10.01 -22.61
N PRO A 478 8.86 -11.05 -21.76
CA PRO A 478 9.83 -12.10 -22.04
C PRO A 478 9.61 -12.83 -23.36
N LEU A 479 8.38 -13.21 -23.71
CA LEU A 479 8.08 -13.86 -25.00
C LEU A 479 8.41 -12.95 -26.19
N ALA A 480 8.09 -11.66 -26.09
CA ALA A 480 8.37 -10.69 -27.15
C ALA A 480 9.88 -10.47 -27.42
N ASN A 481 10.74 -10.79 -26.45
CA ASN A 481 12.20 -10.70 -26.61
C ASN A 481 12.81 -11.93 -27.33
N VAL A 482 12.06 -13.02 -27.45
CA VAL A 482 12.59 -14.31 -27.95
C VAL A 482 11.84 -14.85 -29.18
N GLU A 483 10.57 -14.47 -29.37
CA GLU A 483 9.76 -14.80 -30.53
C GLU A 483 9.30 -13.52 -31.27
N ASP A 484 9.27 -13.57 -32.60
CA ASP A 484 8.66 -12.49 -33.39
C ASP A 484 7.13 -12.61 -33.34
N ILE A 485 6.54 -11.98 -32.32
CA ILE A 485 5.09 -11.94 -32.11
C ILE A 485 4.34 -11.42 -33.33
N ARG A 486 4.96 -10.61 -34.20
CA ARG A 486 4.29 -10.15 -35.42
C ARG A 486 3.91 -11.34 -36.29
N GLN A 487 4.72 -12.39 -36.36
CA GLN A 487 4.41 -13.59 -37.14
C GLN A 487 3.20 -14.36 -36.60
N GLU A 488 2.97 -14.35 -35.28
CA GLU A 488 1.80 -15.00 -34.67
C GLU A 488 0.48 -14.26 -34.93
N THR A 489 0.54 -13.03 -35.44
CA THR A 489 -0.67 -12.26 -35.77
C THR A 489 -1.26 -12.59 -37.14
N TYR A 490 -0.55 -13.40 -37.93
CA TYR A 490 -0.97 -13.79 -39.27
C TYR A 490 -1.87 -15.01 -39.22
N LEU A 491 -3.07 -14.89 -39.79
CA LEU A 491 -4.03 -15.98 -39.90
C LEU A 491 -4.25 -16.35 -41.37
N GLN A 492 -4.14 -17.64 -41.67
CA GLN A 492 -4.27 -18.18 -43.04
C GLN A 492 -5.73 -18.34 -43.50
N ASN A 493 -6.68 -18.41 -42.57
CA ASN A 493 -8.10 -18.57 -42.90
C ASN A 493 -9.00 -17.86 -41.89
N SER A 494 -10.22 -17.56 -42.31
CA SER A 494 -11.25 -16.92 -41.47
C SER A 494 -11.87 -17.87 -40.42
N ASN A 495 -11.59 -19.18 -40.50
CA ASN A 495 -12.04 -20.13 -39.48
C ASN A 495 -11.15 -20.14 -38.23
N THR A 496 -9.97 -19.50 -38.29
CA THR A 496 -9.07 -19.35 -37.15
C THR A 496 -9.27 -17.99 -36.51
N VAL A 497 -9.30 -17.94 -35.18
CA VAL A 497 -9.40 -16.71 -34.40
C VAL A 497 -8.15 -16.52 -33.56
N LEU A 498 -7.65 -15.29 -33.52
CA LEU A 498 -6.52 -14.92 -32.69
C LEU A 498 -7.02 -14.59 -31.28
N VAL A 499 -6.43 -15.22 -30.27
CA VAL A 499 -6.68 -14.90 -28.87
C VAL A 499 -5.38 -14.48 -28.20
N PHE A 500 -5.33 -13.23 -27.77
CA PHE A 500 -4.22 -12.71 -26.97
C PHE A 500 -4.64 -12.67 -25.51
N MET A 501 -3.91 -13.39 -24.66
CA MET A 501 -4.11 -13.34 -23.20
C MET A 501 -2.88 -12.71 -22.55
N SER A 502 -3.06 -11.62 -21.82
CA SER A 502 -1.95 -10.93 -21.15
C SER A 502 -2.36 -10.35 -19.80
N SER A 503 -1.36 -9.99 -18.98
CA SER A 503 -1.61 -9.19 -17.79
C SER A 503 -1.72 -7.70 -18.16
N TYR A 504 -2.48 -6.90 -17.40
CA TYR A 504 -2.53 -5.45 -17.61
C TYR A 504 -1.13 -4.81 -17.68
N LYS A 505 -0.22 -5.23 -16.78
CA LYS A 505 1.17 -4.74 -16.72
C LYS A 505 1.97 -5.09 -17.98
N SER A 506 1.94 -6.35 -18.40
CA SER A 506 2.65 -6.80 -19.61
C SER A 506 2.07 -6.20 -20.87
N ALA A 507 0.75 -6.01 -20.89
CA ALA A 507 0.09 -5.34 -21.99
C ALA A 507 0.63 -3.92 -22.12
N GLY A 508 0.80 -3.19 -21.01
CA GLY A 508 1.40 -1.83 -20.96
C GLY A 508 2.71 -1.69 -21.72
N THR A 509 3.54 -2.74 -21.79
CA THR A 509 4.91 -2.69 -22.32
C THR A 509 5.09 -3.33 -23.70
N GLY A 510 4.22 -3.04 -24.68
CA GLY A 510 4.46 -3.45 -26.08
C GLY A 510 3.39 -4.29 -26.77
N LEU A 511 2.14 -4.29 -26.28
CA LEU A 511 1.02 -4.97 -26.95
C LEU A 511 0.40 -4.12 -28.08
N ASN A 512 1.17 -3.87 -29.13
CA ASN A 512 0.77 -3.08 -30.29
C ASN A 512 0.56 -3.93 -31.57
N TYR A 513 -0.19 -5.03 -31.41
CA TYR A 513 -0.45 -6.04 -32.45
C TYR A 513 -1.91 -6.08 -32.89
N PHE A 514 -2.18 -6.25 -34.18
CA PHE A 514 -3.50 -6.43 -34.79
C PHE A 514 -3.48 -7.69 -35.68
N VAL A 515 -4.65 -8.25 -35.95
CA VAL A 515 -4.82 -9.46 -36.76
C VAL A 515 -4.54 -9.14 -38.22
N LYS A 516 -3.80 -10.02 -38.90
CA LYS A 516 -3.47 -9.88 -40.31
C LYS A 516 -3.99 -11.08 -41.08
N TYR A 517 -4.91 -10.84 -42.00
CA TYR A 517 -5.33 -11.82 -42.98
C TYR A 517 -4.53 -11.61 -44.26
N HIS A 518 -3.98 -12.70 -44.78
CA HIS A 518 -3.14 -12.71 -45.96
C HIS A 518 -3.63 -13.80 -46.93
N ASP A 519 -3.75 -13.44 -48.21
CA ASP A 519 -4.10 -14.37 -49.27
C ASP A 519 -2.85 -14.68 -50.10
N GLY A 520 -2.08 -15.70 -49.72
CA GLY A 520 -0.81 -16.08 -50.37
C GLY A 520 0.39 -16.21 -49.42
N ASP A 521 1.62 -16.25 -49.96
CA ASP A 521 2.88 -16.32 -49.19
C ASP A 521 3.10 -15.04 -48.37
N ILE A 522 3.44 -15.17 -47.08
CA ILE A 522 3.68 -14.05 -46.16
C ILE A 522 4.79 -13.09 -46.62
N ASN A 523 5.67 -13.54 -47.52
CA ASN A 523 6.75 -12.73 -48.09
C ASN A 523 6.35 -12.04 -49.40
N ASP A 524 5.17 -12.32 -49.96
CA ASP A 524 4.68 -11.66 -51.17
C ASP A 524 4.07 -10.29 -50.83
N VAL A 525 4.82 -9.24 -51.11
CA VAL A 525 4.45 -7.85 -50.83
C VAL A 525 3.24 -7.38 -51.66
N ASN A 526 2.90 -8.10 -52.73
CA ASN A 526 1.81 -7.74 -53.65
C ASN A 526 0.48 -8.43 -53.31
N ALA A 527 0.49 -9.40 -52.40
CA ALA A 527 -0.71 -10.12 -52.02
C ALA A 527 -1.69 -9.22 -51.23
N PRO A 528 -3.01 -9.35 -51.45
CA PRO A 528 -4.02 -8.61 -50.70
C PRO A 528 -3.89 -8.88 -49.20
N ARG A 529 -3.73 -7.81 -48.42
CA ARG A 529 -3.61 -7.88 -46.97
C ARG A 529 -4.71 -7.08 -46.29
N LEU A 530 -5.38 -7.71 -45.33
CA LEU A 530 -6.37 -7.06 -44.48
C LEU A 530 -5.89 -7.06 -43.02
N ASP A 531 -5.65 -5.87 -42.49
CA ASP A 531 -5.29 -5.65 -41.09
C ASP A 531 -6.56 -5.30 -40.28
N VAL A 532 -6.93 -6.12 -39.31
CA VAL A 532 -8.13 -5.94 -38.47
C VAL A 532 -7.71 -5.90 -37.00
N ASP A 533 -8.29 -5.01 -36.19
CA ASP A 533 -8.14 -5.10 -34.73
C ASP A 533 -8.95 -6.25 -34.13
N PHE A 534 -8.69 -6.52 -32.85
CA PHE A 534 -9.52 -7.45 -32.07
C PHE A 534 -10.97 -6.99 -32.03
N GLU A 535 -11.88 -7.94 -32.24
CA GLU A 535 -13.32 -7.76 -32.17
C GLU A 535 -13.81 -7.73 -30.74
N ARG A 536 -13.11 -8.40 -29.82
CA ARG A 536 -13.50 -8.46 -28.42
C ARG A 536 -12.36 -8.03 -27.51
N LEU A 537 -12.66 -7.13 -26.57
CA LEU A 537 -11.82 -6.85 -25.41
C LEU A 537 -12.52 -7.41 -24.17
N VAL A 538 -11.82 -8.22 -23.37
CA VAL A 538 -12.33 -8.73 -22.09
C VAL A 538 -11.42 -8.29 -20.96
N LEU A 539 -11.94 -7.45 -20.09
CA LEU A 539 -11.31 -7.09 -18.82
C LEU A 539 -11.84 -8.05 -17.76
N ILE A 540 -11.00 -8.98 -17.30
CA ILE A 540 -11.45 -10.11 -16.47
C ILE A 540 -11.89 -9.68 -15.07
N ASN A 541 -11.15 -8.74 -14.51
CA ASN A 541 -11.32 -8.25 -13.14
C ASN A 541 -10.72 -6.86 -12.99
N SER A 542 -11.19 -6.15 -11.96
CA SER A 542 -10.64 -4.87 -11.53
C SER A 542 -9.27 -5.03 -10.90
N SER A 543 -8.33 -4.14 -11.23
CA SER A 543 -7.05 -4.08 -10.54
C SER A 543 -7.21 -3.33 -9.24
N PHE A 544 -6.90 -3.99 -8.12
CA PHE A 544 -6.84 -3.37 -6.80
C PHE A 544 -5.49 -2.70 -6.52
N TYR A 545 -4.53 -2.84 -7.43
CA TYR A 545 -3.20 -2.24 -7.38
C TYR A 545 -2.93 -1.40 -8.63
N SER A 546 -1.96 -0.50 -8.51
CA SER A 546 -1.50 0.43 -9.54
C SER A 546 -0.02 0.75 -9.28
N GLU A 547 0.55 1.68 -10.04
CA GLU A 547 1.86 2.26 -9.73
C GLU A 547 1.88 3.05 -8.40
N VAL A 548 0.72 3.53 -7.94
CA VAL A 548 0.56 4.23 -6.65
C VAL A 548 0.45 3.23 -5.50
N LYS A 549 -0.45 2.26 -5.64
CA LYS A 549 -0.75 1.26 -4.62
C LYS A 549 -0.24 -0.10 -5.09
N ASP A 550 0.86 -0.59 -4.53
CA ASP A 550 1.47 -1.84 -4.99
C ASP A 550 0.62 -3.09 -4.65
N ASN A 551 1.10 -4.29 -5.04
CA ASN A 551 0.40 -5.56 -4.78
C ASN A 551 0.22 -5.88 -3.29
N SER A 552 1.03 -5.28 -2.41
CA SER A 552 0.89 -5.38 -0.95
C SER A 552 -0.10 -4.36 -0.38
N GLY A 553 -0.65 -3.49 -1.22
CA GLY A 553 -1.54 -2.40 -0.83
C GLY A 553 -0.81 -1.22 -0.22
N ASN A 554 0.53 -1.20 -0.28
CA ASN A 554 1.34 -0.19 0.36
C ASN A 554 1.43 1.09 -0.48
N LEU A 555 1.31 2.23 0.20
CA LEU A 555 1.42 3.57 -0.36
C LEU A 555 2.75 4.25 0.01
N ASN A 556 3.52 3.71 0.96
CA ASN A 556 4.83 4.21 1.33
C ASN A 556 5.89 3.70 0.34
N THR A 557 5.96 4.35 -0.82
CA THR A 557 6.93 4.09 -1.89
C THR A 557 7.59 5.40 -2.32
N LEU A 558 8.86 5.34 -2.73
CA LEU A 558 9.59 6.52 -3.19
C LEU A 558 8.86 7.33 -4.29
N PRO A 559 8.26 6.70 -5.32
CA PRO A 559 7.48 7.43 -6.33
C PRO A 559 6.26 8.19 -5.78
N ASN A 560 5.61 7.67 -4.73
CA ASN A 560 4.48 8.35 -4.11
C ASN A 560 4.89 9.60 -3.33
N TYR A 561 6.04 9.57 -2.66
CA TYR A 561 6.59 10.78 -2.06
C TYR A 561 6.86 11.85 -3.10
N VAL A 562 7.53 11.47 -4.20
CA VAL A 562 7.80 12.39 -5.31
C VAL A 562 6.47 12.95 -5.85
N THR A 563 5.45 12.11 -6.01
CA THR A 563 4.11 12.52 -6.45
C THR A 563 3.50 13.57 -5.51
N VAL A 564 3.55 13.36 -4.19
CA VAL A 564 3.06 14.33 -3.19
C VAL A 564 3.83 15.65 -3.27
N LEU A 565 5.16 15.62 -3.37
CA LEU A 565 5.97 16.83 -3.50
C LEU A 565 5.67 17.61 -4.79
N LYS A 566 5.35 16.91 -5.89
CA LYS A 566 4.91 17.53 -7.15
C LYS A 566 3.56 18.24 -7.02
N HIS A 567 2.65 17.71 -6.20
CA HIS A 567 1.38 18.37 -5.92
C HIS A 567 1.57 19.59 -5.02
N TYR A 568 2.36 19.48 -3.94
CA TYR A 568 2.65 20.60 -3.06
C TYR A 568 3.33 21.77 -3.79
N ALA A 569 4.26 21.47 -4.70
CA ALA A 569 4.93 22.51 -5.49
C ALA A 569 4.03 23.18 -6.54
N ASP A 570 2.91 22.55 -6.91
CA ASP A 570 1.90 23.08 -7.84
C ASP A 570 0.67 23.65 -7.11
N ASP A 571 0.64 23.64 -5.77
CA ASP A 571 -0.42 24.23 -4.96
C ASP A 571 -0.21 25.74 -4.89
N ASP A 572 -1.01 26.47 -5.67
CA ASP A 572 -0.97 27.94 -5.70
C ASP A 572 -1.69 28.59 -4.50
N ILE A 573 -2.37 27.81 -3.65
CA ILE A 573 -3.22 28.30 -2.54
C ILE A 573 -2.50 28.15 -1.21
N THR A 574 -1.91 26.98 -0.94
CA THR A 574 -1.30 26.66 0.36
C THR A 574 0.21 26.68 0.28
N VAL A 575 0.85 27.41 1.18
CA VAL A 575 2.32 27.38 1.32
C VAL A 575 2.71 26.16 2.15
N HIS A 576 3.40 25.22 1.52
CA HIS A 576 3.88 24.00 2.18
C HIS A 576 5.33 24.16 2.63
N LYS A 577 5.61 23.89 3.92
CA LYS A 577 6.97 23.89 4.48
C LYS A 577 7.47 22.48 4.69
N LEU A 578 8.79 22.30 4.61
CA LEU A 578 9.44 21.02 4.85
C LEU A 578 9.15 20.46 6.25
N ALA A 579 9.14 21.32 7.28
CA ALA A 579 8.83 20.92 8.66
C ALA A 579 7.38 20.43 8.85
N ASP A 580 6.48 20.81 7.94
CA ASP A 580 5.05 20.49 8.02
C ASP A 580 4.68 19.27 7.16
N ILE A 581 5.66 18.60 6.52
CA ILE A 581 5.38 17.41 5.68
C ILE A 581 4.96 16.24 6.57
N ASN A 582 3.69 15.89 6.48
CA ASN A 582 3.20 14.61 6.96
C ASN A 582 3.47 13.49 5.95
N VAL A 583 4.12 12.40 6.40
CA VAL A 583 4.40 11.23 5.55
C VAL A 583 3.46 10.05 5.79
N ASN A 584 2.32 10.38 6.37
CA ASN A 584 1.20 9.49 6.50
C ASN A 584 0.46 9.34 5.19
N PHE A 585 0.72 8.22 4.53
CA PHE A 585 -0.03 7.80 3.36
C PHE A 585 -1.14 6.83 3.68
N ALA A 586 -1.43 6.58 4.95
CA ALA A 586 -2.55 5.73 5.31
C ALA A 586 -3.87 6.52 5.25
N HIS A 587 -3.91 7.76 5.76
CA HIS A 587 -5.11 8.60 5.87
C HIS A 587 -4.75 10.11 5.81
N GLY A 588 -5.74 11.00 5.75
CA GLY A 588 -5.55 12.46 5.66
C GLY A 588 -5.43 12.98 4.22
N GLU A 589 -4.89 14.20 4.05
CA GLU A 589 -4.80 14.86 2.73
C GLU A 589 -3.89 14.11 1.75
N ASN A 590 -2.73 13.62 2.19
CA ASN A 590 -1.84 12.85 1.32
C ASN A 590 -2.44 11.52 0.89
N TYR A 591 -3.22 10.87 1.77
CA TYR A 591 -3.99 9.69 1.37
C TYR A 591 -5.11 10.03 0.38
N ARG A 592 -5.89 11.11 0.61
CA ARG A 592 -6.90 11.60 -0.35
C ARG A 592 -6.30 11.74 -1.73
N LEU A 593 -5.17 12.42 -1.80
CA LEU A 593 -4.44 12.71 -3.03
C LEU A 593 -3.91 11.44 -3.69
N LEU A 594 -3.21 10.57 -2.95
CA LEU A 594 -2.69 9.32 -3.50
C LEU A 594 -3.81 8.36 -3.94
N MET A 595 -4.94 8.33 -3.23
CA MET A 595 -6.08 7.52 -3.67
C MET A 595 -6.73 8.05 -4.95
N ALA A 596 -6.77 9.37 -5.16
CA ALA A 596 -7.19 9.94 -6.44
C ALA A 596 -6.20 9.59 -7.57
N GLU A 597 -4.89 9.67 -7.32
CA GLU A 597 -3.87 9.20 -8.27
C GLU A 597 -4.00 7.69 -8.56
N HIS A 598 -4.33 6.88 -7.55
CA HIS A 598 -4.57 5.45 -7.69
C HIS A 598 -5.76 5.19 -8.63
N ASP A 599 -6.92 5.78 -8.33
CA ASP A 599 -8.15 5.59 -9.09
C ASP A 599 -7.97 6.09 -10.54
N MET A 600 -7.23 7.19 -10.71
CA MET A 600 -6.84 7.71 -12.01
C MET A 600 -5.87 6.79 -12.77
N SER A 601 -4.86 6.21 -12.10
CA SER A 601 -3.94 5.25 -12.71
C SER A 601 -4.70 4.02 -13.25
N LEU A 602 -5.68 3.53 -12.49
CA LEU A 602 -6.60 2.47 -12.94
C LEU A 602 -7.43 2.90 -14.18
N PHE A 603 -7.97 4.12 -14.16
CA PHE A 603 -8.69 4.67 -15.31
C PHE A 603 -7.82 4.74 -16.57
N LYS A 604 -6.57 5.20 -16.44
CA LYS A 604 -5.60 5.26 -17.56
C LYS A 604 -5.40 3.87 -18.19
N VAL A 605 -5.26 2.82 -17.37
CA VAL A 605 -5.12 1.43 -17.85
C VAL A 605 -6.35 1.00 -18.68
N VAL A 606 -7.56 1.34 -18.24
CA VAL A 606 -8.81 0.99 -18.96
C VAL A 606 -8.92 1.75 -20.28
N VAL A 607 -8.70 3.06 -20.27
CA VAL A 607 -8.74 3.90 -21.49
C VAL A 607 -7.71 3.45 -22.52
N GLN A 608 -6.52 3.05 -22.07
CA GLN A 608 -5.49 2.45 -22.92
C GLN A 608 -5.93 1.09 -23.47
N ALA A 609 -6.50 0.22 -22.63
CA ALA A 609 -7.01 -1.09 -23.06
C ALA A 609 -8.07 -0.96 -24.15
N VAL A 610 -9.03 -0.05 -23.98
CA VAL A 610 -10.07 0.25 -24.96
C VAL A 610 -9.49 0.84 -26.25
N GLY A 611 -8.53 1.76 -26.14
CA GLY A 611 -7.83 2.32 -27.30
C GLY A 611 -7.05 1.28 -28.12
N ARG A 612 -6.62 0.17 -27.49
CA ARG A 612 -5.89 -0.91 -28.17
C ARG A 612 -6.75 -1.79 -29.06
N VAL A 613 -8.06 -1.62 -29.06
CA VAL A 613 -8.93 -2.29 -30.04
C VAL A 613 -9.48 -1.31 -31.09
N GLU A 614 -8.83 -0.14 -31.23
CA GLU A 614 -9.15 0.91 -32.20
C GLU A 614 -7.91 1.53 -32.89
N ARG A 615 -7.05 0.70 -33.48
CA ARG A 615 -5.82 1.11 -34.21
C ARG A 615 -5.95 1.01 -35.73
N ARG A 616 -6.93 0.27 -36.22
CA ARG A 616 -7.25 0.06 -37.63
C ARG A 616 -8.69 0.46 -37.90
N ASP A 617 -8.86 1.16 -39.02
CA ASP A 617 -10.14 1.64 -39.51
C ASP A 617 -10.73 0.56 -40.44
N THR A 618 -11.32 -0.47 -39.85
CA THR A 618 -11.98 -1.58 -40.56
C THR A 618 -13.44 -1.73 -40.16
N LEU A 619 -14.25 -2.32 -41.06
CA LEU A 619 -15.65 -2.64 -40.77
C LEU A 619 -15.72 -3.68 -39.65
N LEU A 620 -16.09 -3.25 -38.45
CA LEU A 620 -16.02 -4.11 -37.26
C LEU A 620 -17.17 -3.82 -36.27
N LYS A 621 -17.63 -4.88 -35.60
CA LYS A 621 -18.42 -4.75 -34.37
C LYS A 621 -17.54 -5.13 -33.19
N THR A 622 -17.14 -4.14 -32.40
CA THR A 622 -16.34 -4.35 -31.20
C THR A 622 -17.23 -4.66 -30.00
N GLU A 623 -16.86 -5.64 -29.19
CA GLU A 623 -17.48 -5.93 -27.91
C GLU A 623 -16.46 -5.71 -26.79
N ILE A 624 -16.86 -4.98 -25.76
CA ILE A 624 -16.00 -4.68 -24.61
C ILE A 624 -16.70 -5.20 -23.37
N PHE A 625 -16.10 -6.19 -22.72
CA PHE A 625 -16.56 -6.74 -21.45
C PHE A 625 -15.77 -6.09 -20.33
N LEU A 626 -16.49 -5.54 -19.36
CA LEU A 626 -15.91 -4.86 -18.21
C LEU A 626 -16.68 -5.18 -16.93
N PRO A 627 -16.00 -5.42 -15.81
CA PRO A 627 -16.68 -5.58 -14.53
C PRO A 627 -17.30 -4.25 -14.08
N ARG A 628 -18.37 -4.32 -13.27
CA ARG A 628 -19.13 -3.16 -12.81
C ARG A 628 -18.32 -2.17 -11.98
N ASP A 629 -17.45 -2.64 -11.11
CA ASP A 629 -16.56 -1.80 -10.30
C ASP A 629 -15.56 -1.01 -11.16
N VAL A 630 -14.98 -1.63 -12.21
CA VAL A 630 -14.16 -0.96 -13.21
C VAL A 630 -14.95 0.12 -13.93
N PHE A 631 -16.18 -0.21 -14.38
CA PHE A 631 -17.03 0.77 -15.07
C PHE A 631 -17.36 1.97 -14.18
N ARG A 632 -17.66 1.73 -12.90
CA ARG A 632 -17.93 2.78 -11.91
C ARG A 632 -16.72 3.69 -11.69
N ASN A 633 -15.53 3.14 -11.50
CA ASN A 633 -14.32 3.95 -11.35
C ASN A 633 -14.13 4.86 -12.59
N VAL A 634 -14.22 4.27 -13.80
CA VAL A 634 -14.10 5.03 -15.04
C VAL A 634 -15.14 6.16 -15.13
N ALA A 635 -16.37 5.89 -14.71
CA ALA A 635 -17.44 6.89 -14.69
C ALA A 635 -17.19 8.02 -13.68
N PHE A 636 -16.65 7.74 -12.49
CA PHE A 636 -16.23 8.78 -11.56
C PHE A 636 -15.13 9.66 -12.15
N GLN A 637 -14.12 9.05 -12.78
CA GLN A 637 -13.01 9.83 -13.36
C GLN A 637 -13.48 10.70 -14.53
N PHE A 638 -14.34 10.20 -15.42
CA PHE A 638 -14.91 11.05 -16.48
C PHE A 638 -15.76 12.20 -15.91
N ALA A 639 -16.55 11.93 -14.87
CA ALA A 639 -17.36 12.96 -14.22
C ALA A 639 -16.49 14.03 -13.52
N ALA A 640 -15.32 13.66 -12.99
CA ALA A 640 -14.37 14.62 -12.41
C ALA A 640 -13.68 15.45 -13.49
N LEU A 641 -13.24 14.81 -14.58
CA LEU A 641 -12.56 15.49 -15.69
C LEU A 641 -13.49 16.48 -16.42
N SER A 642 -14.80 16.23 -16.47
CA SER A 642 -15.76 17.10 -17.16
C SER A 642 -16.10 18.39 -16.42
N GLU A 643 -15.78 18.49 -15.12
CA GLU A 643 -15.98 19.74 -14.35
C GLU A 643 -14.94 20.81 -14.72
N ASP A 644 -13.74 20.41 -15.11
CA ASP A 644 -12.68 21.33 -15.53
C ASP A 644 -12.77 21.57 -17.05
N GLY A 645 -13.18 22.78 -17.43
CA GLY A 645 -13.26 23.20 -18.82
C GLY A 645 -11.92 23.15 -19.59
N ALA A 646 -10.77 23.07 -18.90
CA ALA A 646 -9.47 22.83 -19.54
C ALA A 646 -9.36 21.43 -20.15
N ASN A 647 -10.13 20.45 -19.66
CA ASN A 647 -10.11 19.08 -20.17
C ASN A 647 -10.99 18.87 -21.40
N GLU A 648 -11.77 19.87 -21.84
CA GLU A 648 -12.65 19.77 -23.02
C GLU A 648 -11.90 19.27 -24.26
N VAL A 649 -10.72 19.84 -24.53
CA VAL A 649 -9.87 19.46 -25.67
C VAL A 649 -9.45 17.99 -25.57
N ILE A 650 -9.18 17.50 -24.36
CA ILE A 650 -8.76 16.11 -24.13
C ILE A 650 -9.94 15.16 -24.34
N SER A 651 -11.11 15.48 -23.77
CA SER A 651 -12.34 14.69 -23.93
C SER A 651 -12.77 14.60 -25.39
N GLU A 652 -12.65 15.70 -26.15
CA GLU A 652 -12.95 15.71 -27.58
C GLU A 652 -11.83 15.15 -28.46
N SER A 653 -10.65 14.94 -27.89
CA SER A 653 -9.56 14.26 -28.57
C SER A 653 -9.62 12.74 -28.47
N MET A 654 -10.56 12.19 -27.70
CA MET A 654 -10.67 10.75 -27.51
C MET A 654 -11.04 10.03 -28.80
N SER A 655 -10.54 8.80 -28.89
CA SER A 655 -10.90 7.86 -29.96
C SER A 655 -12.40 7.53 -29.92
N LEU A 656 -12.94 6.93 -30.98
CA LEU A 656 -14.36 6.59 -31.07
C LEU A 656 -14.83 5.76 -29.87
N LEU A 657 -14.07 4.73 -29.50
CA LEU A 657 -14.46 3.79 -28.45
C LEU A 657 -14.37 4.43 -27.08
N ASN A 658 -13.29 5.18 -26.80
CA ASN A 658 -13.15 5.90 -25.52
C ASN A 658 -14.21 7.00 -25.36
N HIS A 659 -14.53 7.73 -26.44
CA HIS A 659 -15.59 8.72 -26.39
C HIS A 659 -16.99 8.08 -26.21
N ARG A 660 -17.24 6.89 -26.78
CA ARG A 660 -18.48 6.14 -26.50
C ARG A 660 -18.52 5.59 -25.07
N LEU A 661 -17.39 5.12 -24.54
CA LEU A 661 -17.28 4.71 -23.14
C LEU A 661 -17.66 5.86 -22.20
N MET A 662 -17.12 7.06 -22.46
CA MET A 662 -17.47 8.29 -21.73
C MET A 662 -18.98 8.55 -21.73
N LYS A 663 -19.64 8.44 -22.90
CA LYS A 663 -21.11 8.59 -22.99
C LYS A 663 -21.90 7.54 -22.22
N GLU A 664 -21.46 6.27 -22.23
CA GLU A 664 -22.10 5.24 -21.41
C GLU A 664 -21.90 5.49 -19.91
N CYS A 665 -20.74 6.03 -19.52
CA CYS A 665 -20.48 6.45 -18.15
C CYS A 665 -21.35 7.63 -17.71
N GLU A 666 -21.56 8.62 -18.57
CA GLU A 666 -22.47 9.75 -18.34
C GLU A 666 -23.91 9.26 -18.10
N LYS A 667 -24.39 8.30 -18.90
CA LYS A 667 -25.71 7.68 -18.69
C LYS A 667 -25.80 6.97 -17.35
N LEU A 668 -24.76 6.23 -16.95
CA LEU A 668 -24.72 5.57 -15.65
C LEU A 668 -24.81 6.62 -14.53
N SER A 669 -23.98 7.66 -14.60
CA SER A 669 -23.97 8.76 -13.63
C SER A 669 -25.35 9.39 -13.50
N GLN A 670 -26.01 9.73 -14.61
CA GLN A 670 -27.37 10.27 -14.63
C GLN A 670 -28.40 9.30 -14.02
N SER A 671 -28.29 8.00 -14.29
CA SER A 671 -29.24 6.99 -13.79
C SER A 671 -29.15 6.74 -12.28
N GLN A 672 -28.03 7.13 -11.66
CA GLN A 672 -27.73 6.92 -10.23
C GLN A 672 -27.58 8.24 -9.46
N SER A 673 -28.03 9.33 -10.06
CA SER A 673 -28.00 10.68 -9.49
C SER A 673 -29.41 11.23 -9.33
N PHE A 674 -29.54 12.27 -8.52
CA PHE A 674 -30.72 13.11 -8.54
C PHE A 674 -30.88 13.76 -9.91
N SER A 675 -32.13 13.84 -10.38
CA SER A 675 -32.47 14.48 -11.65
C SER A 675 -32.28 16.00 -11.62
N ASP A 676 -32.27 16.58 -10.41
CA ASP A 676 -32.24 18.01 -10.17
C ASP A 676 -31.14 18.40 -9.17
N ALA A 677 -30.49 19.54 -9.42
CA ALA A 677 -29.39 20.04 -8.61
C ALA A 677 -29.87 20.59 -7.26
N GLU A 678 -31.09 21.14 -7.17
CA GLU A 678 -31.63 21.60 -5.88
C GLU A 678 -31.95 20.43 -4.96
N GLN A 679 -32.50 19.32 -5.50
CA GLN A 679 -32.69 18.07 -4.75
C GLN A 679 -31.37 17.52 -4.20
N ARG A 680 -30.32 17.49 -5.04
CA ARG A 680 -28.97 17.10 -4.59
C ARG A 680 -28.48 18.02 -3.47
N HIS A 681 -28.58 19.33 -3.65
CA HIS A 681 -28.11 20.28 -2.64
C HIS A 681 -28.88 20.13 -1.32
N ALA A 682 -30.21 19.95 -1.37
CA ALA A 682 -31.03 19.71 -0.20
C ALA A 682 -30.63 18.41 0.52
N PHE A 683 -30.37 17.34 -0.23
CA PHE A 683 -29.85 16.08 0.32
C PHE A 683 -28.49 16.29 1.01
N GLU A 684 -27.53 16.94 0.35
CA GLU A 684 -26.20 17.22 0.89
C GLU A 684 -26.28 18.01 2.22
N GLN A 685 -27.12 19.06 2.27
CA GLN A 685 -27.34 19.83 3.49
C GLN A 685 -28.00 19.00 4.58
N ALA A 686 -29.03 18.21 4.24
CA ALA A 686 -29.73 17.35 5.19
C ALA A 686 -28.78 16.33 5.84
N ILE A 687 -27.88 15.70 5.06
CA ILE A 687 -26.87 14.77 5.61
C ILE A 687 -25.95 15.46 6.61
N LEU A 688 -25.44 16.65 6.30
CA LEU A 688 -24.55 17.40 7.19
C LEU A 688 -25.28 17.88 8.45
N GLU A 689 -26.50 18.38 8.32
CA GLU A 689 -27.32 18.80 9.46
C GLU A 689 -27.67 17.62 10.37
N ASN A 690 -28.11 16.51 9.78
CA ASN A 690 -28.39 15.27 10.50
C ASN A 690 -27.14 14.76 11.21
N GLY A 691 -25.98 14.77 10.55
CA GLY A 691 -24.71 14.41 11.15
C GLY A 691 -24.36 15.29 12.36
N ARG A 692 -24.48 16.62 12.23
CA ARG A 692 -24.28 17.56 13.36
C ARG A 692 -25.22 17.28 14.52
N ARG A 693 -26.49 16.96 14.25
CA ARG A 693 -27.49 16.61 15.27
C ARG A 693 -27.13 15.30 15.98
N ILE A 694 -26.74 14.27 15.23
CA ILE A 694 -26.29 12.97 15.79
C ILE A 694 -25.13 13.18 16.75
N ASP A 695 -24.08 13.90 16.32
CA ASP A 695 -22.92 14.19 17.16
C ASP A 695 -23.30 14.95 18.45
N ALA A 696 -24.14 16.00 18.31
CA ALA A 696 -24.58 16.80 19.44
C ALA A 696 -25.43 16.00 20.44
N VAL A 697 -26.38 15.20 19.96
CA VAL A 697 -27.29 14.39 20.78
C VAL A 697 -26.52 13.25 21.45
N HIS A 698 -25.66 12.52 20.73
CA HIS A 698 -24.81 11.48 21.33
C HIS A 698 -23.87 12.08 22.40
N LYS A 699 -23.25 13.24 22.15
CA LYS A 699 -22.40 13.90 23.15
C LYS A 699 -23.18 14.32 24.40
N ARG A 700 -24.36 14.92 24.23
CA ARG A 700 -25.16 15.45 25.33
C ARG A 700 -25.92 14.37 26.10
N VAL A 701 -26.68 13.53 25.39
CA VAL A 701 -27.58 12.56 26.00
C VAL A 701 -26.84 11.28 26.36
N LEU A 702 -26.24 10.59 25.39
CA LEU A 702 -25.58 9.32 25.65
C LEU A 702 -24.36 9.50 26.57
N LYS A 703 -23.41 10.37 26.19
CA LYS A 703 -22.13 10.52 26.90
C LYS A 703 -22.18 11.34 28.19
N THR A 704 -23.01 12.38 28.25
CA THR A 704 -23.01 13.31 29.39
C THR A 704 -24.18 13.11 30.36
N ASP A 705 -25.30 12.53 29.90
CA ASP A 705 -26.45 12.25 30.76
C ASP A 705 -26.52 10.77 31.12
N TRP A 706 -26.93 9.88 30.19
CA TRP A 706 -27.22 8.47 30.48
C TRP A 706 -26.03 7.70 31.07
N ILE A 707 -24.83 7.82 30.50
CA ILE A 707 -23.62 7.20 31.06
C ILE A 707 -23.34 7.72 32.48
N ASN A 708 -23.57 9.01 32.75
CA ASN A 708 -23.36 9.58 34.07
C ASN A 708 -24.46 9.19 35.08
N GLN A 709 -25.68 8.91 34.63
CA GLN A 709 -26.72 8.31 35.47
C GLN A 709 -26.28 6.93 35.98
N VAL A 710 -25.72 6.10 35.09
CA VAL A 710 -25.16 4.79 35.47
C VAL A 710 -24.00 4.98 36.46
N ARG A 711 -23.08 5.91 36.20
CA ARG A 711 -21.96 6.23 37.11
C ARG A 711 -22.40 6.74 38.48
N ALA A 712 -23.56 7.39 38.55
CA ALA A 712 -24.19 7.82 39.80
C ALA A 712 -24.95 6.69 40.53
N GLY A 713 -24.94 5.46 39.99
CA GLY A 713 -25.59 4.28 40.56
C GLY A 713 -27.01 4.01 40.07
N ASN A 714 -27.52 4.76 39.08
CA ASN A 714 -28.83 4.49 38.50
C ASN A 714 -28.76 3.42 37.40
N LEU A 715 -28.96 2.16 37.80
CA LEU A 715 -28.83 0.99 36.93
C LEU A 715 -29.95 0.85 35.89
N GLU A 716 -31.04 1.62 35.97
CA GLU A 716 -32.11 1.59 34.94
C GLU A 716 -31.60 2.02 33.56
N TYR A 717 -30.57 2.86 33.52
CA TYR A 717 -29.93 3.33 32.28
C TYR A 717 -28.91 2.34 31.71
N LEU A 718 -28.51 1.31 32.48
CA LEU A 718 -27.44 0.38 32.08
C LEU A 718 -27.80 -0.40 30.81
N GLU A 719 -29.00 -0.99 30.79
CA GLU A 719 -29.47 -1.76 29.63
C GLU A 719 -29.51 -0.89 28.37
N LEU A 720 -30.01 0.34 28.48
CA LEU A 720 -30.08 1.29 27.37
C LEU A 720 -28.69 1.70 26.86
N CYS A 721 -27.75 2.00 27.75
CA CYS A 721 -26.38 2.33 27.35
C CYS A 721 -25.71 1.12 26.64
N ASN A 722 -25.91 -0.09 27.17
CA ASN A 722 -25.38 -1.31 26.57
C ASN A 722 -26.00 -1.63 25.19
N LEU A 723 -27.27 -1.24 24.93
CA LEU A 723 -27.85 -1.35 23.58
C LEU A 723 -27.06 -0.56 22.53
N PHE A 724 -26.41 0.57 22.86
CA PHE A 724 -25.58 1.30 21.90
C PHE A 724 -24.27 0.59 21.53
N ARG A 725 -23.92 -0.47 22.27
CA ARG A 725 -22.73 -1.32 22.06
C ARG A 725 -23.08 -2.68 21.44
N ASP A 726 -24.38 -2.96 21.26
CA ASP A 726 -24.88 -4.22 20.72
C ASP A 726 -24.40 -4.46 19.28
N SER A 727 -23.98 -5.70 18.98
CA SER A 727 -23.49 -6.09 17.65
C SER A 727 -24.55 -5.94 16.57
N ASP A 728 -25.84 -6.01 16.93
CA ASP A 728 -26.95 -5.77 15.99
C ASP A 728 -26.82 -4.41 15.32
N SER A 729 -26.17 -3.41 15.92
CA SER A 729 -25.93 -2.09 15.31
C SER A 729 -25.21 -2.15 13.95
N PHE A 730 -24.45 -3.22 13.69
CA PHE A 730 -23.78 -3.45 12.41
C PHE A 730 -24.09 -4.81 11.76
N THR A 731 -24.57 -5.82 12.50
CA THR A 731 -25.00 -7.10 11.92
C THR A 731 -26.44 -7.08 11.42
N ASP A 732 -27.33 -6.37 12.12
CA ASP A 732 -28.74 -6.19 11.75
C ASP A 732 -29.26 -4.81 12.21
N PRO A 733 -28.93 -3.74 11.47
CA PRO A 733 -29.31 -2.38 11.83
C PRO A 733 -30.79 -2.17 12.10
N LEU A 734 -31.67 -2.91 11.41
CA LEU A 734 -33.11 -2.79 11.58
C LEU A 734 -33.52 -3.31 12.95
N ARG A 735 -33.08 -4.52 13.30
CA ARG A 735 -33.32 -5.12 14.61
C ARG A 735 -32.77 -4.24 15.75
N TRP A 736 -31.63 -3.60 15.54
CA TRP A 736 -31.07 -2.66 16.51
C TRP A 736 -31.97 -1.44 16.74
N LEU A 737 -32.47 -0.82 15.66
CA LEU A 737 -33.42 0.30 15.77
C LEU A 737 -34.73 -0.10 16.45
N GLU A 738 -35.23 -1.32 16.22
CA GLU A 738 -36.40 -1.87 16.89
C GLU A 738 -36.17 -2.08 18.39
N LYS A 739 -34.99 -2.61 18.79
CA LYS A 739 -34.59 -2.73 20.20
C LYS A 739 -34.55 -1.37 20.89
N LEU A 740 -34.00 -0.35 20.23
CA LEU A 740 -34.00 1.02 20.77
C LEU A 740 -35.42 1.56 20.96
N GLN A 741 -36.32 1.35 19.99
CA GLN A 741 -37.72 1.79 20.11
C GLN A 741 -38.54 0.98 21.12
N ALA A 742 -38.12 -0.23 21.47
CA ALA A 742 -38.76 -1.01 22.53
C ALA A 742 -38.38 -0.52 23.94
N ASN A 743 -37.27 0.20 24.10
CA ASN A 743 -36.80 0.69 25.40
C ASN A 743 -37.54 1.98 25.81
N SER A 744 -38.17 1.95 26.99
CA SER A 744 -39.01 3.05 27.49
C SER A 744 -38.27 4.37 27.68
N LEU A 745 -37.01 4.33 28.14
CA LEU A 745 -36.18 5.52 28.36
C LEU A 745 -35.75 6.17 27.04
N TYR A 746 -35.51 5.37 25.98
CA TYR A 746 -35.21 5.88 24.65
C TYR A 746 -36.43 6.56 24.00
N VAL A 747 -37.61 5.96 24.10
CA VAL A 747 -38.87 6.52 23.57
C VAL A 747 -39.26 7.83 24.27
N ALA A 748 -39.03 7.92 25.58
CA ALA A 748 -39.31 9.12 26.35
C ALA A 748 -38.39 10.30 26.00
N ASN A 749 -37.19 10.04 25.46
CA ASN A 749 -36.20 11.08 25.16
C ASN A 749 -36.43 11.72 23.78
N ARG A 750 -37.01 12.93 23.78
CA ARG A 750 -37.30 13.70 22.55
C ARG A 750 -36.06 13.97 21.68
N GLN A 751 -34.87 14.15 22.27
CA GLN A 751 -33.66 14.44 21.50
C GLN A 751 -33.17 13.21 20.74
N MET A 752 -33.21 12.03 21.36
CA MET A 752 -32.87 10.77 20.70
C MET A 752 -33.89 10.38 19.62
N GLN A 753 -35.18 10.58 19.89
CA GLN A 753 -36.21 10.39 18.87
C GLN A 753 -36.02 11.30 17.66
N SER A 754 -35.51 12.53 17.85
CA SER A 754 -35.27 13.47 16.75
C SER A 754 -34.18 13.02 15.76
N ILE A 755 -33.29 12.09 16.16
CA ILE A 755 -32.22 11.57 15.31
C ILE A 755 -32.46 10.12 14.86
N HIS A 756 -33.52 9.46 15.33
CA HIS A 756 -33.74 8.03 15.11
C HIS A 756 -33.69 7.62 13.62
N HIS A 757 -34.44 8.32 12.76
CA HIS A 757 -34.44 8.09 11.32
C HIS A 757 -33.22 8.67 10.58
N ALA A 758 -32.35 9.39 11.27
CA ALA A 758 -31.14 9.98 10.71
C ALA A 758 -29.89 9.11 10.93
N LEU A 759 -29.95 8.14 11.85
CA LEU A 759 -28.86 7.21 12.15
C LEU A 759 -28.43 6.40 10.92
N PHE A 760 -29.40 5.99 10.10
CA PHE A 760 -29.20 5.29 8.84
C PHE A 760 -29.87 6.03 7.68
N ILE A 761 -29.26 5.93 6.50
CA ILE A 761 -29.67 6.54 5.25
C ILE A 761 -30.23 5.42 4.37
N ASP A 762 -31.44 5.60 3.84
CA ASP A 762 -31.98 4.70 2.82
C ASP A 762 -31.34 5.02 1.45
N ARG A 763 -30.88 4.01 0.71
CA ARG A 763 -30.40 4.22 -0.67
C ARG A 763 -31.54 4.61 -1.63
N GLN A 764 -32.78 4.29 -1.28
CA GLN A 764 -33.97 4.77 -1.98
C GLN A 764 -34.38 6.14 -1.43
N GLN A 765 -34.19 7.18 -2.25
CA GLN A 765 -34.59 8.55 -1.93
C GLN A 765 -35.89 8.86 -2.68
N GLY A 766 -37.03 8.59 -2.04
CA GLY A 766 -38.34 8.65 -2.68
C GLY A 766 -38.47 7.60 -3.79
N ASN A 767 -38.73 8.04 -5.02
CA ASN A 767 -38.84 7.15 -6.20
C ASN A 767 -37.51 6.95 -6.94
N GLN A 768 -36.42 7.58 -6.48
CA GLN A 768 -35.11 7.53 -7.13
C GLN A 768 -34.17 6.61 -6.35
N THR A 769 -33.44 5.77 -7.07
CA THR A 769 -32.33 4.99 -6.48
C THR A 769 -31.04 5.74 -6.77
N ILE A 770 -30.42 6.29 -5.74
CA ILE A 770 -29.14 7.00 -5.87
C ILE A 770 -27.97 6.09 -5.47
N LEU A 771 -26.79 6.36 -6.03
CA LEU A 771 -25.55 5.85 -5.47
C LEU A 771 -25.03 6.85 -4.44
N LEU A 772 -24.92 6.43 -3.18
CA LEU A 772 -24.32 7.27 -2.14
C LEU A 772 -22.81 7.37 -2.36
N CYS A 773 -22.31 8.59 -2.42
CA CYS A 773 -20.91 8.89 -2.67
C CYS A 773 -20.37 9.87 -1.65
N HIS A 774 -19.07 9.81 -1.36
CA HIS A 774 -18.40 10.94 -0.72
C HIS A 774 -18.41 12.13 -1.67
N LYS A 775 -18.82 13.28 -1.15
CA LYS A 775 -18.91 14.53 -1.92
C LYS A 775 -17.56 14.87 -2.53
N ARG A 776 -17.57 15.43 -3.74
CA ARG A 776 -16.39 16.00 -4.41
C ARG A 776 -16.14 17.43 -3.94
N ASP A 777 -14.88 17.77 -3.67
CA ASP A 777 -14.43 19.13 -3.37
C ASP A 777 -14.14 19.92 -4.66
N PRO A 778 -13.97 21.26 -4.60
CA PRO A 778 -13.54 22.08 -5.74
C PRO A 778 -12.16 21.71 -6.33
N ASP A 779 -11.31 21.02 -5.56
CA ASP A 779 -10.03 20.48 -6.03
C ASP A 779 -10.18 19.18 -6.83
N GLY A 780 -11.41 18.68 -7.00
CA GLY A 780 -11.74 17.42 -7.67
C GLY A 780 -11.54 16.17 -6.80
N LEU A 781 -11.03 16.31 -5.58
CA LEU A 781 -10.77 15.22 -4.65
C LEU A 781 -12.00 14.95 -3.77
N VAL A 782 -11.94 13.88 -2.98
CA VAL A 782 -12.97 13.54 -1.98
C VAL A 782 -13.00 14.59 -0.87
N HIS A 783 -14.12 15.27 -0.63
CA HIS A 783 -14.28 16.39 0.32
C HIS A 783 -13.64 16.21 1.71
N ARG A 784 -13.11 17.30 2.31
CA ARG A 784 -12.25 17.22 3.52
C ARG A 784 -12.99 16.69 4.72
N ASP A 785 -14.23 17.13 4.87
CA ASP A 785 -15.18 16.48 5.75
C ASP A 785 -15.70 15.21 5.08
N TYR A 786 -15.15 14.06 5.45
CA TYR A 786 -15.58 12.74 5.00
C TYR A 786 -17.05 12.41 5.33
N SER A 787 -17.70 13.19 6.21
CA SER A 787 -19.14 13.08 6.47
C SER A 787 -20.02 13.76 5.42
N ALA A 788 -19.44 14.56 4.51
CA ALA A 788 -20.15 15.10 3.37
C ALA A 788 -20.41 13.99 2.33
N LEU A 789 -21.68 13.68 2.12
CA LEU A 789 -22.13 12.74 1.09
C LEU A 789 -22.92 13.46 0.01
N SER A 790 -22.89 12.91 -1.20
CA SER A 790 -23.68 13.31 -2.35
C SER A 790 -24.15 12.08 -3.13
N ASP A 791 -24.74 12.29 -4.30
CA ASP A 791 -25.05 11.26 -5.28
C ASP A 791 -23.84 10.99 -6.20
N PHE A 792 -24.04 10.19 -7.26
CA PHE A 792 -22.96 9.86 -8.20
C PHE A 792 -22.34 11.11 -8.84
N ALA A 793 -23.17 12.02 -9.36
CA ALA A 793 -22.70 13.19 -10.11
C ALA A 793 -21.95 14.20 -9.23
N GLY A 794 -22.37 14.42 -7.97
CA GLY A 794 -21.64 15.24 -7.00
C GLY A 794 -20.54 14.49 -6.23
N GLY A 795 -20.31 13.21 -6.55
CA GLY A 795 -19.46 12.31 -5.80
C GLY A 795 -18.05 12.15 -6.39
N ALA A 796 -17.04 12.06 -5.52
CA ALA A 796 -15.69 11.67 -5.91
C ALA A 796 -15.48 10.15 -5.88
N ARG A 797 -16.19 9.44 -4.98
CA ARG A 797 -16.10 7.99 -4.80
C ARG A 797 -17.33 7.43 -4.08
N GLU A 798 -17.69 6.18 -4.37
CA GLU A 798 -18.76 5.46 -3.65
C GLU A 798 -18.50 5.43 -2.13
N TYR A 799 -19.53 5.73 -1.33
CA TYR A 799 -19.49 5.62 0.12
C TYR A 799 -19.76 4.18 0.53
N ARG A 800 -18.70 3.52 0.99
CA ARG A 800 -18.69 2.11 1.38
C ARG A 800 -18.26 1.96 2.85
N PRO A 801 -19.15 2.27 3.81
CA PRO A 801 -18.80 2.22 5.22
C PRO A 801 -18.38 0.83 5.68
N GLU A 802 -18.87 -0.23 5.05
CA GLU A 802 -18.49 -1.62 5.33
C GLU A 802 -16.97 -1.85 5.18
N LEU A 803 -16.34 -1.25 4.16
CA LEU A 803 -14.89 -1.34 3.95
C LEU A 803 -14.07 -0.63 5.03
N THR A 804 -14.72 0.33 5.72
CA THR A 804 -14.10 1.09 6.80
C THR A 804 -14.38 0.45 8.16
N LEU A 805 -15.49 -0.28 8.29
CA LEU A 805 -15.91 -0.92 9.54
C LEU A 805 -15.24 -2.28 9.73
N PHE A 806 -15.16 -3.10 8.69
CA PHE A 806 -14.67 -4.47 8.80
C PHE A 806 -13.21 -4.62 8.32
N PRO A 807 -12.44 -5.56 8.92
CA PRO A 807 -11.18 -6.04 8.35
C PRO A 807 -11.33 -6.42 6.88
N GLN A 808 -10.30 -6.17 6.08
CA GLN A 808 -10.30 -6.50 4.64
C GLN A 808 -9.36 -7.68 4.39
N TYR A 809 -9.49 -8.38 3.25
CA TYR A 809 -8.58 -9.47 2.92
C TYR A 809 -7.11 -9.03 2.85
N ARG A 810 -6.19 -9.81 3.43
CA ARG A 810 -4.73 -9.71 3.21
C ARG A 810 -4.09 -11.06 2.93
N ASN A 811 -2.96 -11.03 2.24
CA ASN A 811 -2.21 -12.22 1.86
C ASN A 811 -1.41 -12.85 3.01
N ASP A 812 -1.16 -12.11 4.09
CA ASP A 812 -0.43 -12.55 5.29
C ASP A 812 -1.36 -13.20 6.34
N VAL A 813 -2.65 -13.33 6.03
CA VAL A 813 -3.61 -14.06 6.87
C VAL A 813 -3.63 -15.54 6.46
N ASP A 814 -3.48 -16.41 7.44
CA ASP A 814 -3.72 -17.84 7.26
C ASP A 814 -5.21 -18.17 7.42
N PHE A 815 -5.88 -18.47 6.29
CA PHE A 815 -7.29 -18.88 6.26
C PHE A 815 -7.50 -20.39 6.45
N THR A 816 -6.47 -21.16 6.83
CA THR A 816 -6.64 -22.58 7.13
C THR A 816 -7.61 -22.78 8.31
N PRO A 817 -8.49 -23.80 8.27
CA PRO A 817 -9.41 -24.09 9.37
C PRO A 817 -8.65 -24.28 10.69
N GLY A 818 -9.09 -23.62 11.76
CA GLY A 818 -8.44 -23.61 13.07
C GLY A 818 -7.47 -22.46 13.31
N ASN A 819 -7.20 -21.59 12.33
CA ASN A 819 -6.52 -20.31 12.57
C ASN A 819 -7.55 -19.23 12.96
N LEU A 820 -7.46 -18.72 14.18
CA LEU A 820 -8.41 -17.74 14.74
C LEU A 820 -8.48 -16.46 13.91
N VAL A 821 -7.35 -15.90 13.46
CA VAL A 821 -7.34 -14.65 12.68
C VAL A 821 -8.06 -14.85 11.35
N GLY A 822 -7.79 -15.96 10.66
CA GLY A 822 -8.50 -16.32 9.42
C GLY A 822 -10.00 -16.53 9.59
N GLU A 823 -10.43 -17.08 10.73
CA GLU A 823 -11.84 -17.26 11.08
C GLU A 823 -12.55 -15.93 11.38
N LEU A 824 -11.92 -15.04 12.16
CA LEU A 824 -12.45 -13.71 12.47
C LEU A 824 -12.69 -12.87 11.20
N ILE A 825 -11.72 -12.89 10.28
CA ILE A 825 -11.83 -12.13 9.02
C ILE A 825 -12.94 -12.71 8.15
N ARG A 826 -13.03 -14.04 8.03
CA ARG A 826 -14.11 -14.68 7.26
C ARG A 826 -15.49 -14.34 7.84
N GLU A 827 -15.61 -14.27 9.16
CA GLU A 827 -16.85 -13.86 9.79
C GLU A 827 -17.21 -12.41 9.45
N CYS A 828 -16.23 -11.51 9.47
CA CYS A 828 -16.41 -10.12 9.05
C CYS A 828 -16.81 -10.00 7.57
N ASP A 829 -16.18 -10.79 6.69
CA ASP A 829 -16.52 -10.85 5.26
C ASP A 829 -18.00 -11.25 5.07
N ASN A 830 -18.47 -12.26 5.82
CA ASN A 830 -19.87 -12.70 5.76
C ASN A 830 -20.85 -11.61 6.22
N ILE A 831 -20.51 -10.86 7.27
CA ILE A 831 -21.33 -9.73 7.73
C ILE A 831 -21.35 -8.64 6.65
N GLN A 832 -20.18 -8.29 6.10
CA GLN A 832 -20.02 -7.29 5.05
C GLN A 832 -20.86 -7.59 3.79
N GLU A 833 -21.08 -8.86 3.44
CA GLU A 833 -21.91 -9.25 2.30
C GLU A 833 -23.39 -8.86 2.45
N THR A 834 -23.89 -8.67 3.67
CA THR A 834 -25.32 -8.43 3.93
C THR A 834 -25.57 -7.08 4.60
N ALA A 835 -24.63 -6.63 5.43
CA ALA A 835 -24.69 -5.35 6.12
C ALA A 835 -24.82 -4.18 5.12
N PHE A 836 -25.64 -3.20 5.50
CA PHE A 836 -25.76 -1.91 4.81
C PHE A 836 -26.18 -1.94 3.32
N LYS A 837 -26.75 -3.05 2.83
CA LYS A 837 -27.30 -3.12 1.46
C LYS A 837 -28.42 -2.11 1.21
N LYS A 838 -29.35 -1.96 2.17
CA LYS A 838 -30.46 -0.99 2.11
C LYS A 838 -30.20 0.23 2.98
N TRP A 839 -29.94 0.00 4.27
CA TRP A 839 -29.75 1.03 5.28
C TRP A 839 -28.28 1.29 5.54
N VAL A 840 -27.77 2.41 5.06
CA VAL A 840 -26.34 2.76 5.16
C VAL A 840 -26.12 3.69 6.34
N PRO A 841 -25.16 3.43 7.26
CA PRO A 841 -24.97 4.29 8.41
C PRO A 841 -24.59 5.71 7.99
N ASN A 842 -25.19 6.70 8.66
CA ASN A 842 -24.73 8.07 8.52
C ASN A 842 -23.23 8.14 8.88
N PRO A 843 -22.39 8.91 8.16
CA PRO A 843 -20.96 8.97 8.45
C PRO A 843 -20.63 9.35 9.91
N ARG A 844 -21.49 10.12 10.58
CA ARG A 844 -21.32 10.46 12.01
C ARG A 844 -21.68 9.33 12.98
N LEU A 845 -22.36 8.29 12.50
CA LEU A 845 -22.59 7.05 13.25
C LEU A 845 -21.40 6.08 13.14
N VAL A 846 -20.63 6.14 12.05
CA VAL A 846 -19.49 5.22 11.79
C VAL A 846 -18.49 5.15 12.94
N PRO A 847 -18.09 6.23 13.65
CA PRO A 847 -17.19 6.14 14.80
C PRO A 847 -17.72 5.24 15.93
N LEU A 848 -19.03 5.27 16.21
CA LEU A 848 -19.66 4.39 17.20
C LEU A 848 -19.56 2.93 16.74
N LEU A 849 -19.97 2.66 15.50
CA LEU A 849 -19.93 1.32 14.92
C LEU A 849 -18.51 0.75 14.83
N LYS A 850 -17.51 1.60 14.57
CA LYS A 850 -16.09 1.19 14.61
C LYS A 850 -15.67 0.71 16.00
N GLY A 851 -16.15 1.36 17.06
CA GLY A 851 -15.96 0.91 18.44
C GLY A 851 -16.61 -0.45 18.67
N ASN A 852 -17.89 -0.57 18.31
CA ASN A 852 -18.66 -1.81 18.49
C ASN A 852 -18.05 -3.01 17.73
N VAL A 853 -17.58 -2.80 16.50
CA VAL A 853 -16.87 -3.86 15.73
C VAL A 853 -15.55 -4.23 16.41
N GLY A 854 -14.82 -3.26 16.98
CA GLY A 854 -13.60 -3.53 17.72
C GLY A 854 -13.84 -4.37 18.97
N GLU A 855 -14.85 -4.01 19.76
CA GLU A 855 -15.28 -4.78 20.92
C GLU A 855 -15.72 -6.19 20.52
N TYR A 856 -16.53 -6.31 19.47
CA TYR A 856 -17.00 -7.58 18.93
C TYR A 856 -15.85 -8.52 18.56
N LEU A 857 -14.84 -8.00 17.84
CA LEU A 857 -13.65 -8.75 17.47
C LEU A 857 -12.87 -9.21 18.71
N PHE A 858 -12.71 -8.33 19.70
CA PHE A 858 -11.98 -8.67 20.92
C PHE A 858 -12.73 -9.71 21.77
N ASP A 859 -14.04 -9.60 21.90
CA ASP A 859 -14.87 -10.58 22.63
C ASP A 859 -14.77 -11.98 22.02
N LYS A 860 -14.67 -12.07 20.68
CA LYS A 860 -14.44 -13.34 19.98
C LYS A 860 -13.08 -13.93 20.30
N VAL A 861 -12.05 -13.08 20.40
CA VAL A 861 -10.70 -13.49 20.81
C VAL A 861 -10.72 -14.02 22.25
N LEU A 862 -11.31 -13.28 23.19
CA LEU A 862 -11.47 -13.72 24.58
C LEU A 862 -12.18 -15.07 24.67
N LYS A 863 -13.31 -15.22 23.97
CA LYS A 863 -14.07 -16.48 23.91
C LYS A 863 -13.26 -17.64 23.34
N SER A 864 -12.44 -17.41 22.31
CA SER A 864 -11.60 -18.44 21.71
C SER A 864 -10.53 -18.97 22.66
N TYR A 865 -10.05 -18.13 23.58
CA TYR A 865 -9.06 -18.49 24.59
C TYR A 865 -9.66 -18.86 25.95
N GLY A 866 -11.00 -18.90 26.07
CA GLY A 866 -11.69 -19.21 27.32
C GLY A 866 -11.56 -18.13 28.40
N VAL A 867 -11.16 -16.92 28.03
CA VAL A 867 -11.06 -15.78 28.95
C VAL A 867 -12.43 -15.15 29.09
N THR A 868 -12.91 -15.01 30.33
CA THR A 868 -14.22 -14.42 30.62
C THR A 868 -14.04 -13.05 31.24
N PRO A 869 -14.46 -11.95 30.57
CA PRO A 869 -14.45 -10.63 31.20
C PRO A 869 -15.49 -10.55 32.32
N LEU A 870 -15.24 -9.67 33.29
CA LEU A 870 -16.22 -9.34 34.33
C LEU A 870 -17.46 -8.69 33.71
N SER A 871 -18.64 -9.08 34.17
CA SER A 871 -19.89 -8.39 33.85
C SER A 871 -19.94 -7.01 34.54
N ASP A 872 -20.75 -6.08 34.01
CA ASP A 872 -20.92 -4.75 34.60
C ASP A 872 -21.24 -4.79 36.10
N GLN A 873 -22.14 -5.71 36.50
CA GLN A 873 -22.50 -5.90 37.91
C GLN A 873 -21.29 -6.32 38.76
N GLN A 874 -20.48 -7.26 38.27
CA GLN A 874 -19.26 -7.72 38.94
C GLN A 874 -18.20 -6.63 39.02
N VAL A 875 -18.12 -5.75 38.02
CA VAL A 875 -17.24 -4.57 38.01
C VAL A 875 -17.72 -3.57 39.06
N PHE A 876 -19.02 -3.28 39.11
CA PHE A 876 -19.59 -2.32 40.08
C PHE A 876 -19.42 -2.79 41.53
N GLU A 877 -19.52 -4.09 41.78
CA GLU A 877 -19.22 -4.70 43.09
C GLU A 877 -17.75 -4.54 43.51
N ARG A 878 -16.83 -4.41 42.55
CA ARG A 878 -15.37 -4.34 42.80
C ARG A 878 -14.81 -2.92 42.80
N LEU A 879 -15.29 -2.08 41.89
CA LEU A 879 -14.71 -0.77 41.55
C LEU A 879 -15.74 0.37 41.55
N GLU A 880 -16.96 0.11 42.04
CA GLU A 880 -18.11 1.02 42.05
C GLU A 880 -18.66 1.35 40.63
N PRO A 881 -19.92 1.82 40.51
CA PRO A 881 -20.48 2.23 39.21
C PRO A 881 -19.74 3.37 38.51
N LEU A 882 -18.94 4.16 39.25
CA LEU A 882 -18.20 5.31 38.72
C LEU A 882 -17.25 4.93 37.56
N VAL A 883 -16.73 3.70 37.53
CA VAL A 883 -15.81 3.23 36.49
C VAL A 883 -16.50 2.79 35.19
N TYR A 884 -17.84 2.82 35.12
CA TYR A 884 -18.57 2.51 33.90
C TYR A 884 -18.07 3.36 32.72
N GLU A 885 -17.79 2.72 31.58
CA GLU A 885 -17.22 3.35 30.37
C GLU A 885 -15.83 4.00 30.55
N PHE A 886 -15.08 3.67 31.62
CA PHE A 886 -13.66 4.06 31.68
C PHE A 886 -12.81 3.16 30.78
N PHE A 887 -13.10 1.87 30.80
CA PHE A 887 -12.49 0.82 29.99
C PHE A 887 -13.61 -0.06 29.42
N ASP A 888 -13.35 -0.71 28.28
CA ASP A 888 -14.34 -1.51 27.59
C ASP A 888 -14.51 -2.89 28.24
N ARG A 889 -13.42 -3.49 28.75
CA ARG A 889 -13.43 -4.79 29.44
C ARG A 889 -12.54 -4.77 30.69
N PHE A 890 -12.98 -5.47 31.74
CA PHE A 890 -12.19 -5.74 32.95
C PHE A 890 -11.99 -7.25 33.09
N ILE A 891 -10.75 -7.70 33.31
CA ILE A 891 -10.40 -9.12 33.34
C ILE A 891 -9.51 -9.42 34.54
N GLU A 892 -9.85 -10.45 35.31
CA GLU A 892 -9.03 -10.96 36.42
C GLU A 892 -8.11 -12.07 35.88
N VAL A 893 -6.79 -11.91 36.08
CA VAL A 893 -5.77 -12.90 35.68
C VAL A 893 -4.85 -13.16 36.86
N GLY A 894 -5.06 -14.29 37.56
CA GLY A 894 -4.39 -14.53 38.84
C GLY A 894 -4.72 -13.41 39.83
N ASP A 895 -3.68 -12.78 40.37
CA ASP A 895 -3.80 -11.63 41.26
C ASP A 895 -3.74 -10.28 40.53
N ASP A 896 -3.76 -10.24 39.19
CA ASP A 896 -3.75 -9.01 38.41
C ASP A 896 -5.16 -8.66 37.89
N LEU A 897 -5.50 -7.37 37.91
CA LEU A 897 -6.68 -6.81 37.23
C LEU A 897 -6.26 -6.07 35.95
N LEU A 898 -6.73 -6.53 34.80
CA LEU A 898 -6.53 -5.88 33.51
C LEU A 898 -7.72 -4.95 33.20
N CYS A 899 -7.44 -3.68 32.95
CA CYS A 899 -8.38 -2.68 32.48
C CYS A 899 -8.12 -2.42 30.99
N ILE A 900 -8.97 -2.95 30.09
CA ILE A 900 -8.73 -2.95 28.65
C ILE A 900 -9.64 -1.93 27.94
N ASP A 901 -9.02 -0.96 27.27
CA ASP A 901 -9.68 0.05 26.45
C ASP A 901 -9.47 -0.34 24.98
N VAL A 902 -10.50 -0.90 24.36
CA VAL A 902 -10.50 -1.28 22.95
C VAL A 902 -10.69 -0.02 22.12
N LYS A 903 -9.75 0.20 21.22
CA LYS A 903 -9.72 1.38 20.37
C LYS A 903 -9.48 0.97 18.94
N ARG A 904 -9.89 1.84 18.04
CA ARG A 904 -9.47 1.80 16.65
C ARG A 904 -8.92 3.16 16.31
N TRP A 905 -7.67 3.40 16.72
CA TRP A 905 -7.07 4.71 16.58
C TRP A 905 -7.07 5.14 15.11
N ALA A 906 -7.57 6.35 14.85
CA ALA A 906 -7.39 6.98 13.57
C ALA A 906 -5.91 7.35 13.41
N THR A 907 -5.34 6.80 12.36
CA THR A 907 -4.11 7.06 11.61
C THR A 907 -3.87 8.53 11.26
N GLN A 908 -3.83 9.46 12.20
CA GLN A 908 -3.17 10.77 11.96
C GLN A 908 -1.85 10.77 12.72
N LEU A 909 -0.74 10.54 12.00
CA LEU A 909 0.63 10.71 12.52
C LEU A 909 0.89 12.11 13.07
N ASP A 910 0.14 13.11 12.60
CA ASP A 910 0.36 14.53 12.88
C ASP A 910 -0.09 14.99 14.26
N ASP A 911 -0.52 14.08 15.11
CA ASP A 911 -1.16 14.48 16.34
C ASP A 911 -0.55 13.71 17.50
N LEU A 912 0.79 13.81 17.61
CA LEU A 912 1.48 13.63 18.90
C LEU A 912 0.78 14.44 20.00
N THR A 913 0.18 15.60 19.66
CA THR A 913 -0.73 16.37 20.51
C THR A 913 -2.02 15.63 20.88
N ARG A 914 -2.67 14.90 19.97
CA ARG A 914 -3.77 13.98 20.37
C ARG A 914 -3.29 12.74 21.10
N ALA A 915 -2.09 12.24 20.83
CA ALA A 915 -1.49 11.19 21.63
C ALA A 915 -1.30 11.73 23.05
N GLU A 916 -0.77 12.93 23.24
CA GLU A 916 -0.65 13.65 24.51
C GLU A 916 -2.00 13.95 25.16
N GLU A 917 -3.03 14.38 24.44
CA GLU A 917 -4.38 14.55 24.99
C GLU A 917 -5.03 13.22 25.37
N THR A 918 -4.80 12.17 24.57
CA THR A 918 -5.27 10.82 24.86
C THR A 918 -4.54 10.29 26.08
N LEU A 919 -3.22 10.50 26.16
CA LEU A 919 -2.37 10.20 27.31
C LEU A 919 -2.82 10.98 28.54
N GLU A 920 -3.20 12.24 28.43
CA GLU A 920 -3.70 13.06 29.54
C GLU A 920 -5.07 12.55 30.01
N LYS A 921 -5.99 12.22 29.10
CA LYS A 921 -7.29 11.61 29.42
C LYS A 921 -7.11 10.22 30.03
N SER A 922 -6.21 9.42 29.48
CA SER A 922 -5.80 8.11 29.97
C SER A 922 -5.18 8.22 31.36
N ASN A 923 -4.28 9.17 31.59
CA ASN A 923 -3.68 9.47 32.89
C ASN A 923 -4.74 9.89 33.89
N ASN A 924 -5.74 10.66 33.49
CA ASN A 924 -6.87 11.01 34.35
C ASN A 924 -7.73 9.79 34.70
N LYS A 925 -8.05 8.90 33.74
CA LYS A 925 -8.75 7.63 34.00
C LYS A 925 -7.95 6.71 34.92
N ILE A 926 -6.66 6.54 34.64
CA ILE A 926 -5.71 5.76 35.44
C ILE A 926 -5.63 6.33 36.85
N ARG A 927 -5.48 7.65 36.98
CA ARG A 927 -5.47 8.34 38.25
C ARG A 927 -6.81 8.17 38.97
N GLN A 928 -7.94 8.19 38.29
CA GLN A 928 -9.25 7.96 38.89
C GLN A 928 -9.43 6.51 39.34
N ILE A 929 -9.04 5.50 38.58
CA ILE A 929 -9.04 4.11 39.06
C ILE A 929 -8.06 3.96 40.22
N ARG A 930 -6.85 4.52 40.11
CA ARG A 930 -5.87 4.59 41.20
C ARG A 930 -6.39 5.37 42.41
N ASN A 931 -7.32 6.33 42.27
CA ASN A 931 -7.89 7.15 43.34
C ASN A 931 -9.21 6.60 43.92
N ILE A 932 -10.01 5.87 43.14
CA ILE A 932 -11.15 5.09 43.65
C ILE A 932 -10.58 3.95 44.50
N THR A 933 -9.49 3.36 44.03
CA THR A 933 -8.67 2.46 44.84
C THR A 933 -7.91 3.21 45.95
N SER A 934 -7.58 4.51 45.79
CA SER A 934 -6.91 5.35 46.80
C SER A 934 -7.55 6.73 47.10
N GLN A 935 -8.40 6.84 48.11
CA GLN A 935 -8.78 8.17 48.63
C GLN A 935 -7.87 8.63 49.78
N LYS A 936 -6.97 9.56 49.44
CA LYS A 936 -6.35 10.65 50.24
C LYS A 936 -5.53 10.31 51.51
N ALA A 937 -4.21 10.27 51.28
CA ALA A 937 -3.11 10.93 52.01
C ALA A 937 -2.81 10.60 53.48
N ASP A 938 -1.84 9.70 53.69
CA ASP A 938 -0.54 9.89 54.36
C ASP A 938 0.25 8.57 54.26
N THR A 939 1.52 8.52 54.69
CA THR A 939 2.38 7.32 54.62
C THR A 939 1.82 6.13 55.42
N GLU A 940 0.83 6.36 56.29
CA GLU A 940 0.07 5.34 57.03
C GLU A 940 -1.18 4.91 56.26
N GLY A 941 -1.82 5.85 55.54
CA GLY A 941 -2.90 5.62 54.59
C GLY A 941 -2.50 4.70 53.44
N GLN A 942 -1.25 4.72 52.95
CA GLN A 942 -0.74 3.74 51.95
C GLN A 942 -0.73 2.29 52.48
N LYS A 943 -0.48 2.08 53.77
CA LYS A 943 -0.55 0.75 54.40
C LYS A 943 -1.98 0.30 54.66
N GLN A 944 -2.89 1.22 54.95
CA GLN A 944 -4.33 0.93 55.05
C GLN A 944 -4.98 0.69 53.69
N LEU A 945 -4.49 1.35 52.64
CA LEU A 945 -4.87 1.14 51.24
C LEU A 945 -4.39 -0.20 50.72
N GLN A 946 -3.14 -0.54 51.04
CA GLN A 946 -2.67 -1.91 50.97
C GLN A 946 -3.64 -2.77 51.77
N ALA A 947 -4.01 -2.54 53.03
CA ALA A 947 -4.94 -3.45 53.74
C ALA A 947 -6.39 -3.59 53.16
N VAL A 948 -6.89 -2.65 52.33
CA VAL A 948 -8.25 -2.72 51.72
C VAL A 948 -8.23 -3.38 50.32
N LEU A 949 -7.14 -3.25 49.58
CA LEU A 949 -6.90 -3.95 48.29
C LEU A 949 -6.04 -5.22 48.44
N ALA A 950 -5.21 -5.28 49.49
CA ALA A 950 -4.48 -6.45 49.96
C ALA A 950 -5.51 -7.40 50.50
N GLY A 951 -5.78 -8.37 49.65
CA GLY A 951 -6.83 -9.33 49.78
C GLY A 951 -7.35 -9.74 48.41
N ARG A 952 -7.26 -8.88 47.37
CA ARG A 952 -7.90 -9.17 46.07
C ARG A 952 -7.03 -9.06 44.83
N TYR A 953 -6.18 -8.04 44.67
CA TYR A 953 -5.25 -7.94 43.51
C TYR A 953 -3.88 -7.37 43.89
N GLU A 954 -2.81 -7.98 43.40
CA GLU A 954 -1.43 -7.51 43.54
C GLU A 954 -1.10 -6.36 42.58
N ARG A 955 -1.66 -6.33 41.36
CA ARG A 955 -1.40 -5.28 40.36
C ARG A 955 -2.63 -4.92 39.53
N ILE A 956 -2.72 -3.67 39.11
CA ILE A 956 -3.69 -3.20 38.11
C ILE A 956 -2.93 -2.75 36.88
N ARG A 957 -3.25 -3.34 35.72
CA ARG A 957 -2.61 -3.02 34.43
C ARG A 957 -3.63 -2.40 33.49
N PHE A 958 -3.20 -1.38 32.76
CA PHE A 958 -4.03 -0.67 31.80
C PHE A 958 -3.57 -1.05 30.39
N VAL A 959 -4.49 -1.55 29.57
CA VAL A 959 -4.19 -1.99 28.21
C VAL A 959 -5.02 -1.18 27.23
N TYR A 960 -4.37 -0.40 26.38
CA TYR A 960 -5.03 0.27 25.26
C TYR A 960 -4.81 -0.58 24.01
N LEU A 961 -5.89 -1.22 23.57
CA LEU A 961 -5.85 -2.26 22.55
C LEU A 961 -6.39 -1.75 21.21
N ASN A 962 -5.51 -1.59 20.23
CA ASN A 962 -5.86 -1.18 18.88
C ASN A 962 -6.29 -2.35 18.00
N VAL A 963 -7.55 -2.34 17.58
CA VAL A 963 -8.13 -3.36 16.68
C VAL A 963 -8.02 -3.00 15.20
N ALA A 964 -7.29 -1.93 14.85
CA ALA A 964 -7.10 -1.56 13.46
C ALA A 964 -6.33 -2.67 12.71
N TYR A 965 -6.94 -3.14 11.63
CA TYR A 965 -6.45 -4.26 10.84
C TYR A 965 -5.33 -3.90 9.83
N SER A 966 -5.22 -2.63 9.45
CA SER A 966 -4.20 -2.12 8.51
C SER A 966 -2.94 -1.66 9.25
N GLN A 967 -1.79 -1.65 8.58
CA GLN A 967 -0.57 -0.99 9.10
C GLN A 967 -0.92 0.45 9.50
N ASN A 968 -0.83 0.73 10.80
CA ASN A 968 -1.23 2.00 11.39
C ASN A 968 0.03 2.67 11.94
N PRO A 969 0.25 3.96 11.67
CA PRO A 969 1.36 4.66 12.30
C PRO A 969 1.24 4.82 13.83
N ASN A 970 0.11 4.50 14.43
CA ASN A 970 -0.01 4.37 15.88
C ASN A 970 0.42 2.98 16.38
N ASN A 971 0.70 2.03 15.49
CA ASN A 971 1.49 0.82 15.82
C ASN A 971 2.93 1.21 16.24
N LEU A 972 3.28 2.50 16.18
CA LEU A 972 4.55 3.08 16.60
C LEU A 972 4.58 3.52 18.07
N MET A 973 3.45 3.47 18.81
CA MET A 973 3.44 3.74 20.26
C MET A 973 4.29 2.71 21.02
N TRP A 974 4.69 3.04 22.26
CA TRP A 974 5.43 2.12 23.11
C TRP A 974 4.53 0.94 23.50
N GLN A 975 5.03 -0.29 23.35
CA GLN A 975 4.27 -1.46 23.77
C GLN A 975 4.12 -1.51 25.29
N ASP A 976 5.08 -0.93 26.01
CA ASP A 976 5.21 -1.03 27.45
C ASP A 976 5.92 0.20 28.03
N ASN A 977 5.75 0.41 29.34
CA ASN A 977 6.40 1.48 30.10
C ASN A 977 7.31 0.91 31.20
N VAL A 978 8.21 1.74 31.77
CA VAL A 978 9.23 1.28 32.75
C VAL A 978 8.64 0.52 33.95
N ASP A 979 7.43 0.87 34.41
CA ASP A 979 6.78 0.22 35.56
C ASP A 979 5.83 -0.94 35.17
N HIS A 980 5.72 -1.26 33.87
CA HIS A 980 4.86 -2.30 33.30
C HIS A 980 3.37 -2.17 33.63
N THR A 981 2.91 -0.96 33.98
CA THR A 981 1.50 -0.70 34.34
C THR A 981 0.63 -0.27 33.17
N ILE A 982 1.22 0.23 32.07
CA ILE A 982 0.48 0.74 30.91
C ILE A 982 1.02 0.10 29.62
N HIS A 983 0.13 -0.51 28.85
CA HIS A 983 0.44 -1.23 27.61
C HIS A 983 -0.35 -0.63 26.45
N TYR A 984 0.33 -0.28 25.34
CA TYR A 984 -0.33 0.09 24.08
C TYR A 984 -0.09 -1.03 23.05
N LEU A 985 -1.11 -1.86 22.84
CA LEU A 985 -0.99 -3.07 22.04
C LEU A 985 -1.87 -2.97 20.79
N ASN A 986 -1.44 -3.60 19.71
CA ASN A 986 -2.33 -3.91 18.60
C ASN A 986 -2.94 -5.29 18.82
N LEU A 987 -4.22 -5.50 18.51
CA LEU A 987 -4.83 -6.83 18.61
C LEU A 987 -4.17 -7.81 17.65
N LEU A 988 -3.97 -7.36 16.41
CA LEU A 988 -3.36 -8.12 15.34
C LEU A 988 -1.96 -7.58 15.09
N GLN A 989 -0.98 -8.46 15.08
CA GLN A 989 0.42 -8.12 14.88
C GLN A 989 0.99 -9.01 13.78
N THR A 990 1.75 -8.43 12.86
CA THR A 990 2.48 -9.24 11.88
C THR A 990 3.65 -9.92 12.59
N ASP A 991 3.60 -11.24 12.72
CA ASP A 991 4.72 -12.06 13.17
C ASP A 991 5.62 -12.34 11.95
N TYR A 992 6.91 -12.14 12.17
CA TYR A 992 7.94 -12.28 11.16
C TYR A 992 8.89 -13.38 11.60
N GLN A 993 8.96 -14.45 10.81
CA GLN A 993 9.78 -15.59 11.15
C GLN A 993 10.50 -16.13 9.93
N TYR A 994 11.77 -16.47 10.12
CA TYR A 994 12.52 -17.23 9.14
C TYR A 994 12.17 -18.71 9.26
N TYR A 995 11.76 -19.31 8.14
CA TYR A 995 11.55 -20.76 8.05
C TYR A 995 12.48 -21.38 7.03
N GLN A 996 12.81 -22.66 7.22
CA GLN A 996 13.59 -23.44 6.27
C GLN A 996 12.67 -24.03 5.20
N PRO A 997 12.73 -23.59 3.93
CA PRO A 997 11.91 -24.15 2.87
C PRO A 997 12.32 -25.60 2.54
N LYS A 998 11.37 -26.39 2.04
CA LYS A 998 11.61 -27.75 1.54
C LYS A 998 11.51 -27.79 0.02
N ASN A 999 12.39 -28.53 -0.64
CA ASN A 999 12.33 -28.80 -2.07
C ASN A 999 11.06 -29.61 -2.39
N ARG A 1000 10.26 -29.17 -3.36
CA ARG A 1000 8.97 -29.80 -3.72
C ARG A 1000 9.10 -31.20 -4.29
N GLU A 1001 10.16 -31.47 -5.07
CA GLU A 1001 10.34 -32.76 -5.74
C GLU A 1001 10.98 -33.80 -4.82
N SER A 1002 11.93 -33.37 -3.97
CA SER A 1002 12.70 -34.27 -3.12
C SER A 1002 12.29 -34.28 -1.64
N GLY A 1003 11.45 -33.34 -1.21
CA GLY A 1003 11.03 -33.17 0.20
C GLY A 1003 12.14 -32.72 1.16
N ARG A 1004 13.37 -32.55 0.68
CA ARG A 1004 14.54 -32.19 1.50
C ARG A 1004 14.52 -30.72 1.90
N ALA A 1005 14.94 -30.43 3.13
CA ALA A 1005 15.12 -29.07 3.61
C ALA A 1005 16.28 -28.39 2.85
N GLN A 1006 16.11 -27.13 2.47
CA GLN A 1006 17.14 -26.35 1.78
C GLN A 1006 18.09 -25.69 2.79
N GLU A 1007 19.32 -25.36 2.38
CA GLU A 1007 20.32 -24.72 3.26
C GLU A 1007 20.15 -23.19 3.40
N ASN A 1008 18.97 -22.68 3.07
CA ASN A 1008 18.60 -21.27 3.18
C ASN A 1008 17.42 -21.09 4.15
N SER A 1009 17.14 -19.85 4.51
CA SER A 1009 15.91 -19.49 5.23
C SER A 1009 15.11 -18.49 4.43
N LYS A 1010 13.78 -18.56 4.47
CA LYS A 1010 12.88 -17.57 3.87
C LYS A 1010 12.07 -16.88 4.94
N LEU A 1011 11.88 -15.58 4.78
CA LEU A 1011 11.02 -14.81 5.66
C LEU A 1011 9.55 -15.16 5.36
N SER A 1012 8.84 -15.57 6.41
CA SER A 1012 7.38 -15.66 6.42
C SER A 1012 6.82 -14.51 7.23
N MET A 1013 5.70 -13.96 6.76
CA MET A 1013 4.92 -12.95 7.45
C MET A 1013 3.53 -13.53 7.68
N THR A 1014 3.14 -13.71 8.94
CA THR A 1014 1.80 -14.16 9.32
C THR A 1014 1.16 -13.13 10.24
N LEU A 1015 -0.13 -12.88 10.07
CA LEU A 1015 -0.89 -12.03 10.97
C LEU A 1015 -1.45 -12.87 12.11
N ASP A 1016 -1.03 -12.59 13.33
CA ASP A 1016 -1.39 -13.35 14.54
C ASP A 1016 -1.93 -12.41 15.64
N ILE A 1017 -2.53 -12.99 16.69
CA ILE A 1017 -2.91 -12.23 17.89
C ILE A 1017 -1.63 -11.81 18.62
N ASN A 1018 -1.59 -10.56 19.09
CA ASN A 1018 -0.41 -10.01 19.76
C ASN A 1018 0.07 -10.88 20.93
N PRO A 1019 1.34 -11.35 20.92
CA PRO A 1019 1.87 -12.25 21.94
C PRO A 1019 1.92 -11.64 23.35
N MET A 1020 2.15 -10.32 23.47
CA MET A 1020 2.12 -9.64 24.75
C MET A 1020 0.70 -9.62 25.33
N LEU A 1021 -0.31 -9.40 24.48
CA LEU A 1021 -1.72 -9.49 24.91
C LEU A 1021 -2.04 -10.88 25.45
N LEU A 1022 -1.64 -11.95 24.76
CA LEU A 1022 -1.86 -13.33 25.23
C LEU A 1022 -1.18 -13.59 26.57
N THR A 1023 0.03 -13.05 26.74
CA THR A 1023 0.81 -13.16 27.98
C THR A 1023 0.11 -12.46 29.15
N LEU A 1024 -0.37 -11.23 28.93
CA LEU A 1024 -1.15 -10.48 29.93
C LEU A 1024 -2.45 -11.21 30.29
N LEU A 1025 -3.12 -11.83 29.32
CA LEU A 1025 -4.36 -12.60 29.53
C LEU A 1025 -4.15 -13.96 30.24
N GLY A 1026 -2.91 -14.33 30.58
CA GLY A 1026 -2.60 -15.60 31.24
C GLY A 1026 -2.79 -16.83 30.33
N VAL A 1027 -2.80 -16.62 29.01
CA VAL A 1027 -2.92 -17.70 28.03
C VAL A 1027 -1.54 -18.33 27.88
N GLU A 1028 -1.29 -19.47 28.52
CA GLU A 1028 -0.08 -20.25 28.27
C GLU A 1028 0.02 -20.55 26.77
N LYS A 1029 1.19 -20.26 26.17
CA LYS A 1029 1.47 -20.66 24.78
C LYS A 1029 1.21 -22.16 24.68
N LEU A 1030 0.09 -22.56 24.06
CA LEU A 1030 0.07 -23.84 23.36
C LEU A 1030 1.27 -23.80 22.44
N PRO A 1031 2.23 -24.73 22.54
CA PRO A 1031 3.37 -24.74 21.63
C PRO A 1031 2.76 -24.74 20.23
N THR A 1032 2.97 -23.63 19.50
CA THR A 1032 2.75 -23.56 18.06
C THR A 1032 3.33 -24.85 17.54
N LYS A 1033 2.50 -25.72 16.95
CA LYS A 1033 2.89 -27.05 16.51
C LYS A 1033 4.22 -26.97 15.76
N GLY A 1034 5.31 -27.13 16.50
CA GLY A 1034 6.56 -27.60 15.99
C GLY A 1034 6.16 -28.93 15.39
N LYS A 1035 6.36 -29.06 14.08
CA LYS A 1035 6.57 -30.38 13.53
C LYS A 1035 7.69 -30.97 14.36
N VAL A 1036 7.32 -31.82 15.32
CA VAL A 1036 8.23 -32.71 16.01
C VAL A 1036 8.90 -33.49 14.89
N SER A 1037 10.22 -33.26 14.75
CA SER A 1037 11.22 -33.94 13.92
C SER A 1037 10.72 -34.77 12.72
#